data_AF-A0A8X7XVV0-F1
#
_entry.id   AF-A0A8X7XVV0-F1
#
_cell.length_a   1.000
_cell.length_b   1.000
_cell.length_c   1.000
_cell.angle_alpha   90.00
_cell.angle_beta   90.00
_cell.angle_gamma   90.00
#
_symmetry.space_group_name_H-M   'P 1'
#
loop_
_entity.id
_entity.type
_entity.pdbx_description
1 polymer ?
#
loop_
_entity_poly.entity_id
_entity_poly.type
_entity_poly.pdbx_seq_one_letter_code
_entity_poly.pdbx_strand_id
1 'polypeptide(L)'
;MARFQFNFAFIAFLITTITLTTNPRVLSSDSESDSFSIIDFDSNLLFHQDYSPPSPPPPPPHPPSASCTDDLGGIGSIDTACQIVTDVNLTRDVYIEGKGDFYIHPGVRFHCPKFGCSITINISGNFNLSVNSSILTGSFELVANNASFFNGSVVNTTGLAGDPPPQTSGTPQGLEGAGGGHGGRGACCLMDKDKLPEDVWGGDAYSWSSLQEPCSYGSKGGSTSKEVDYGGGGGGRVKMTVKEYLVLDGAVLADGGNGGVKGGGGSGGSIHLKAYKMTGGGKISACGGNGFAGGGGGRVSVDIFSRHDDPQIFVHGGNSLGCPKNAGGAGTLYDAVARSLTVSNHNMSTDTDTLLLEFPYQPLWTNVYVRNHGRATVPLFWSRVQVQGQISLLCSGVLSFGLAHYASSEFELLAEELLMSDSVIKVYGALRMSVKMFLMWNSQMLIDGGEDATVGTSLLEASNLVVLKESSVIHSNANLGVHGQGLLNLSGPGNWIEAQRLVLSLFYSIHVAPGSVLRGPVENATSDAITPRLHCQLEECPSELLHPPEDCNVNSSLSFTLQICRVEDITVEGLIEGSVVHFHRARTIYVPSSGTISASGMGCTGGVVEVMFSNGVGSVAGHGGKELPCELGSGSGEEMSAGSTAGGGIIGSVRADVKVFTGITRDQLVVMNRSGWVAVLSSVGGYGSPKGGGGGVVERVSLPLVRHSNWDV
;
A
#
# COMPACT_ATOMS: atom_id res chain seq x y z
N MET A 1 -16.86 -6.24 -31.34
CA MET A 1 -17.88 -5.78 -32.29
C MET A 1 -18.39 -4.42 -31.85
N ALA A 2 -17.92 -3.34 -32.47
CA ALA A 2 -18.58 -2.05 -32.64
C ALA A 2 -17.63 -1.20 -33.51
N ARG A 3 -18.08 -0.86 -34.72
CA ARG A 3 -17.35 -0.08 -35.73
C ARG A 3 -17.68 1.40 -35.55
N PHE A 4 -16.69 2.28 -35.67
CA PHE A 4 -16.91 3.70 -35.97
C PHE A 4 -16.16 4.05 -37.26
N GLN A 5 -16.91 4.55 -38.25
CA GLN A 5 -16.41 5.09 -39.52
C GLN A 5 -16.41 6.62 -39.44
N PHE A 6 -15.38 7.27 -39.97
CA PHE A 6 -15.41 8.69 -40.32
C PHE A 6 -15.02 8.87 -41.79
N ASN A 7 -15.88 9.57 -42.53
CA ASN A 7 -15.70 9.96 -43.93
C ASN A 7 -14.90 11.26 -44.00
N PHE A 8 -13.92 11.30 -44.91
CA PHE A 8 -13.25 12.53 -45.36
C PHE A 8 -13.72 12.89 -46.76
N ALA A 9 -14.04 14.18 -46.98
CA ALA A 9 -14.26 14.74 -48.30
C ALA A 9 -13.71 16.19 -48.36
N PHE A 10 -12.76 16.37 -49.29
CA PHE A 10 -12.47 17.58 -50.08
C PHE A 10 -11.97 18.86 -49.39
N ILE A 11 -10.76 19.30 -49.74
CA ILE A 11 -10.48 20.41 -50.70
C ILE A 11 -8.95 20.54 -50.90
N ALA A 12 -8.54 20.74 -52.15
CA ALA A 12 -7.16 20.95 -52.63
C ALA A 12 -6.85 22.45 -52.81
N PHE A 13 -5.57 22.88 -52.75
CA PHE A 13 -4.79 23.49 -53.86
C PHE A 13 -3.48 24.23 -53.45
N LEU A 14 -2.53 24.23 -54.41
CA LEU A 14 -1.44 25.21 -54.72
C LEU A 14 -0.15 25.19 -53.84
N ILE A 15 1.00 24.63 -54.27
CA ILE A 15 1.97 24.91 -55.38
C ILE A 15 2.89 26.13 -55.11
N THR A 16 4.22 25.89 -55.07
CA THR A 16 5.37 26.57 -55.80
C THR A 16 6.68 26.42 -55.00
N THR A 17 7.63 25.53 -55.34
CA THR A 17 8.80 25.69 -56.27
C THR A 17 9.91 26.65 -55.81
N ILE A 18 11.16 26.16 -55.68
CA ILE A 18 12.31 26.46 -56.57
C ILE A 18 13.60 25.72 -56.11
N THR A 19 14.21 25.08 -57.09
CA THR A 19 15.49 24.38 -57.18
C THR A 19 16.71 25.31 -57.21
N LEU A 20 17.89 24.89 -56.72
CA LEU A 20 19.16 25.03 -57.47
C LEU A 20 20.35 24.27 -56.85
N THR A 21 21.16 23.78 -57.77
CA THR A 21 22.27 22.83 -57.74
C THR A 21 23.60 23.36 -57.17
N THR A 22 24.46 22.49 -56.61
CA THR A 22 25.82 22.11 -57.10
C THR A 22 26.64 21.30 -56.06
N ASN A 23 27.21 20.17 -56.47
CA ASN A 23 28.29 19.40 -55.81
C ASN A 23 29.67 20.04 -56.16
N PRO A 24 30.83 19.80 -55.47
CA PRO A 24 31.25 18.50 -54.87
C PRO A 24 32.19 18.51 -53.61
N ARG A 25 32.22 17.35 -52.93
CA ARG A 25 33.33 16.66 -52.19
C ARG A 25 34.06 17.35 -51.01
N VAL A 26 33.91 16.76 -49.81
CA VAL A 26 34.93 16.10 -48.93
C VAL A 26 34.63 16.32 -47.42
N LEU A 27 34.64 15.19 -46.68
CA LEU A 27 34.82 14.95 -45.23
C LEU A 27 33.68 15.14 -44.20
N SER A 28 33.51 14.04 -43.45
CA SER A 28 33.33 13.88 -41.99
C SER A 28 32.02 14.25 -41.27
N SER A 29 31.52 13.23 -40.58
CA SER A 29 30.96 13.17 -39.22
C SER A 29 29.67 13.91 -38.86
N ASP A 30 28.71 13.06 -38.47
CA ASP A 30 27.77 13.17 -37.34
C ASP A 30 26.61 14.17 -37.32
N SER A 31 25.53 13.67 -36.70
CA SER A 31 24.26 14.30 -36.29
C SER A 31 23.29 14.59 -37.44
N GLU A 32 21.98 14.36 -37.35
CA GLU A 32 21.06 13.98 -36.27
C GLU A 32 19.74 13.55 -36.95
N SER A 33 18.79 12.99 -36.19
CA SER A 33 17.34 12.96 -36.47
C SER A 33 16.83 12.42 -37.83
N ASP A 34 16.02 11.35 -37.80
CA ASP A 34 14.56 11.57 -37.89
C ASP A 34 13.71 10.29 -37.87
N SER A 35 12.62 10.41 -37.10
CA SER A 35 11.29 9.85 -37.33
C SER A 35 11.15 8.38 -37.75
N PHE A 36 10.77 7.53 -36.79
CA PHE A 36 10.09 6.27 -37.07
C PHE A 36 8.63 6.52 -37.48
N SER A 37 8.33 6.38 -38.77
CA SER A 37 6.96 6.17 -39.24
C SER A 37 6.70 4.66 -39.37
N ILE A 38 5.93 4.14 -38.42
CA ILE A 38 5.27 2.83 -38.52
C ILE A 38 4.06 3.03 -39.43
N ILE A 39 4.02 2.32 -40.55
CA ILE A 39 2.87 1.67 -41.21
C ILE A 39 3.31 1.36 -42.65
N ASP A 40 3.78 0.13 -42.88
CA ASP A 40 3.41 -0.59 -44.10
C ASP A 40 3.47 -2.09 -43.80
N PHE A 41 2.33 -2.61 -43.36
CA PHE A 41 2.13 -4.02 -43.04
C PHE A 41 1.45 -4.66 -44.25
N ASP A 42 2.24 -5.03 -45.25
CA ASP A 42 1.75 -5.84 -46.35
C ASP A 42 1.55 -7.27 -45.84
N SER A 43 0.32 -7.51 -45.42
CA SER A 43 -0.17 -8.74 -44.83
C SER A 43 -0.50 -9.69 -45.94
N ASN A 44 0.43 -10.57 -46.32
CA ASN A 44 0.18 -11.92 -46.83
C ASN A 44 1.49 -12.50 -47.34
N LEU A 45 2.16 -13.31 -46.52
CA LEU A 45 2.81 -14.58 -46.90
C LEU A 45 3.54 -15.18 -45.69
N LEU A 46 3.15 -16.42 -45.34
CA LEU A 46 3.87 -17.40 -44.51
C LEU A 46 3.65 -17.37 -42.99
N PHE A 47 2.41 -17.64 -42.57
CA PHE A 47 2.15 -18.35 -41.32
C PHE A 47 2.64 -19.81 -41.43
N HIS A 48 3.81 -20.10 -40.87
CA HIS A 48 4.21 -21.36 -40.20
C HIS A 48 5.72 -21.32 -39.93
N GLN A 49 6.12 -20.68 -38.82
CA GLN A 49 7.31 -21.11 -38.10
C GLN A 49 6.88 -21.36 -36.66
N ASP A 50 6.93 -22.63 -36.29
CA ASP A 50 6.81 -23.12 -34.92
C ASP A 50 7.89 -22.46 -34.07
N TYR A 51 7.56 -21.32 -33.47
CA TYR A 51 8.42 -20.69 -32.47
C TYR A 51 8.19 -21.39 -31.13
N SER A 52 8.64 -22.64 -31.04
CA SER A 52 8.91 -23.26 -29.74
C SER A 52 10.24 -22.71 -29.26
N PRO A 53 10.31 -22.00 -28.11
CA PRO A 53 11.59 -21.56 -27.57
C PRO A 53 12.50 -22.78 -27.40
N PRO A 54 13.81 -22.65 -27.71
CA PRO A 54 14.74 -23.75 -27.54
C PRO A 54 14.67 -24.27 -26.11
N SER A 55 14.68 -25.60 -25.96
CA SER A 55 14.67 -26.25 -24.65
C SER A 55 15.80 -25.66 -23.80
N PRO A 56 15.52 -25.25 -22.54
CA PRO A 56 16.56 -24.71 -21.68
C PRO A 56 17.71 -25.73 -21.58
N PRO A 57 18.97 -25.27 -21.57
CA PRO A 57 20.11 -26.17 -21.48
C PRO A 57 19.97 -27.06 -20.23
N PRO A 58 20.34 -28.35 -20.32
CA PRO A 58 20.30 -29.23 -19.17
C PRO A 58 21.16 -28.65 -18.04
N PRO A 59 20.74 -28.79 -16.76
CA PRO A 59 21.52 -28.31 -15.63
C PRO A 59 22.91 -28.95 -15.64
N PRO A 60 23.95 -28.21 -15.21
CA PRO A 60 25.32 -28.72 -15.20
C PRO A 60 25.42 -30.02 -14.39
N PRO A 61 26.21 -31.02 -14.84
CA PRO A 61 26.34 -32.29 -14.13
C PRO A 61 26.92 -32.06 -12.73
N HIS A 62 26.36 -32.75 -11.74
CA HIS A 62 26.86 -32.70 -10.37
C HIS A 62 28.32 -33.18 -10.29
N PRO A 63 29.14 -32.60 -9.39
CA PRO A 63 30.49 -33.10 -9.14
C PRO A 63 30.44 -34.53 -8.59
N PRO A 64 31.54 -35.32 -8.72
CA PRO A 64 31.58 -36.68 -8.19
C PRO A 64 31.30 -36.69 -6.69
N SER A 65 30.48 -37.64 -6.24
CA SER A 65 30.14 -37.81 -4.83
C SER A 65 31.39 -38.10 -4.00
N ALA A 66 31.56 -37.39 -2.89
CA ALA A 66 32.60 -37.67 -1.91
C ALA A 66 32.39 -39.03 -1.25
N SER A 67 33.47 -39.70 -0.87
CA SER A 67 33.48 -40.96 -0.13
C SER A 67 33.49 -40.74 1.39
N CYS A 68 32.85 -41.63 2.16
CA CYS A 68 32.80 -41.49 3.61
C CYS A 68 34.19 -41.58 4.26
N THR A 69 35.00 -42.56 3.85
CA THR A 69 36.30 -42.83 4.47
C THR A 69 37.42 -41.96 3.90
N ASP A 70 37.50 -41.86 2.57
CA ASP A 70 38.71 -41.31 1.93
C ASP A 70 38.63 -39.77 1.82
N ASP A 71 37.44 -39.23 1.55
CA ASP A 71 37.24 -37.78 1.42
C ASP A 71 36.80 -37.10 2.72
N LEU A 72 35.95 -37.77 3.52
CA LEU A 72 35.36 -37.18 4.73
C LEU A 72 36.03 -37.65 6.03
N GLY A 73 36.91 -38.66 5.99
CA GLY A 73 37.57 -39.21 7.19
C GLY A 73 36.61 -39.86 8.19
N GLY A 74 35.41 -40.25 7.72
CA GLY A 74 34.38 -40.91 8.52
C GLY A 74 34.53 -42.43 8.59
N ILE A 75 33.62 -43.06 9.32
CA ILE A 75 33.54 -44.51 9.48
C ILE A 75 32.31 -45.04 8.74
N GLY A 76 32.51 -46.06 7.90
CA GLY A 76 31.44 -46.74 7.17
C GLY A 76 31.34 -46.31 5.70
N SER A 77 30.13 -46.34 5.13
CA SER A 77 29.87 -46.00 3.74
C SER A 77 28.55 -45.24 3.62
N ILE A 78 28.48 -44.31 2.66
CA ILE A 78 27.30 -43.45 2.43
C ILE A 78 26.08 -44.27 2.01
N ASP A 79 26.27 -45.46 1.42
CA ASP A 79 25.17 -46.37 1.07
C ASP A 79 24.59 -47.15 2.25
N THR A 80 25.27 -47.18 3.40
CA THR A 80 24.83 -47.92 4.60
C THR A 80 24.67 -46.97 5.78
N ALA A 81 25.77 -46.60 6.42
CA ALA A 81 25.83 -45.56 7.41
C ALA A 81 27.22 -44.91 7.37
N CYS A 82 27.26 -43.59 7.20
CA CYS A 82 28.47 -42.79 7.30
C CYS A 82 28.46 -42.01 8.62
N GLN A 83 29.48 -42.23 9.45
CA GLN A 83 29.61 -41.57 10.74
C GLN A 83 30.84 -40.67 10.77
N ILE A 84 30.63 -39.38 10.96
CA ILE A 84 31.70 -38.40 11.15
C ILE A 84 31.94 -38.26 12.65
N VAL A 85 33.08 -38.80 13.11
CA VAL A 85 33.48 -38.83 14.53
C VAL A 85 34.54 -37.78 14.89
N THR A 86 35.18 -37.18 13.89
CA THR A 86 36.25 -36.18 14.04
C THR A 86 35.94 -34.94 13.23
N ASP A 87 36.52 -33.81 13.62
CA ASP A 87 36.36 -32.54 12.89
C ASP A 87 36.85 -32.65 11.44
N VAL A 88 36.06 -32.08 10.52
CA VAL A 88 36.33 -32.07 9.08
C VAL A 88 36.34 -30.63 8.60
N ASN A 89 37.48 -30.20 8.06
CA ASN A 89 37.65 -28.88 7.44
C ASN A 89 37.81 -29.03 5.92
N LEU A 90 36.74 -28.75 5.20
CA LEU A 90 36.64 -28.85 3.76
C LEU A 90 37.26 -27.61 3.09
N THR A 91 37.97 -27.83 2.00
CA THR A 91 38.62 -26.77 1.21
C THR A 91 37.94 -26.49 -0.12
N ARG A 92 36.98 -27.33 -0.52
CA ARG A 92 36.24 -27.27 -1.79
C ARG A 92 34.79 -27.67 -1.54
N ASP A 93 33.95 -27.39 -2.52
CA ASP A 93 32.57 -27.86 -2.51
C ASP A 93 32.50 -29.38 -2.43
N VAL A 94 31.54 -29.87 -1.65
CA VAL A 94 31.34 -31.28 -1.40
C VAL A 94 29.91 -31.65 -1.75
N TYR A 95 29.80 -32.68 -2.58
CA TYR A 95 28.55 -33.35 -2.91
C TYR A 95 28.58 -34.75 -2.31
N ILE A 96 27.58 -35.10 -1.51
CA ILE A 96 27.44 -36.39 -0.83
C ILE A 96 26.14 -37.00 -1.34
N GLU A 97 26.22 -38.16 -1.99
CA GLU A 97 25.06 -38.89 -2.48
C GLU A 97 25.14 -40.35 -2.03
N GLY A 98 24.03 -40.91 -1.56
CA GLY A 98 23.93 -42.36 -1.32
C GLY A 98 22.64 -42.79 -0.65
N LYS A 99 22.50 -44.09 -0.42
CA LYS A 99 21.22 -44.67 0.05
C LYS A 99 21.08 -44.78 1.58
N GLY A 100 22.19 -44.65 2.29
CA GLY A 100 22.27 -44.89 3.72
C GLY A 100 22.01 -43.65 4.57
N ASP A 101 22.43 -43.74 5.82
CA ASP A 101 22.32 -42.68 6.81
C ASP A 101 23.60 -41.85 6.93
N PHE A 102 23.48 -40.58 7.34
CA PHE A 102 24.60 -39.68 7.57
C PHE A 102 24.53 -39.07 8.99
N TYR A 103 25.50 -39.42 9.83
CA TYR A 103 25.56 -39.03 11.23
C TYR A 103 26.79 -38.16 11.50
N ILE A 104 26.57 -36.95 12.02
CA ILE A 104 27.62 -36.13 12.61
C ILE A 104 27.54 -36.30 14.12
N HIS A 105 28.60 -36.81 14.74
CA HIS A 105 28.64 -37.13 16.17
C HIS A 105 28.66 -35.87 17.07
N PRO A 106 28.37 -36.01 18.37
CA PRO A 106 28.32 -34.88 19.29
C PRO A 106 29.63 -34.08 19.32
N GLY A 107 29.54 -32.76 19.29
CA GLY A 107 30.70 -31.86 19.36
C GLY A 107 31.54 -31.74 18.08
N VAL A 108 31.22 -32.47 17.02
CA VAL A 108 31.97 -32.48 15.76
C VAL A 108 31.72 -31.22 14.94
N ARG A 109 32.78 -30.70 14.32
CA ARG A 109 32.76 -29.55 13.40
C ARG A 109 32.93 -30.01 11.96
N PHE A 110 31.95 -29.74 11.11
CA PHE A 110 31.96 -30.07 9.69
C PHE A 110 31.92 -28.77 8.86
N HIS A 111 33.08 -28.18 8.62
CA HIS A 111 33.20 -26.79 8.19
C HIS A 111 33.79 -26.67 6.79
N CYS A 112 33.23 -25.80 5.97
CA CYS A 112 33.83 -25.24 4.76
C CYS A 112 33.82 -23.70 4.86
N PRO A 113 34.83 -23.07 5.45
CA PRO A 113 34.82 -21.64 5.79
C PRO A 113 35.04 -20.70 4.59
N LYS A 114 35.04 -21.21 3.36
CA LYS A 114 35.18 -20.37 2.15
C LYS A 114 33.85 -19.71 1.80
N PHE A 115 33.89 -18.44 1.42
CA PHE A 115 32.74 -17.71 0.90
C PHE A 115 32.11 -18.46 -0.28
N GLY A 116 30.80 -18.69 -0.21
CA GLY A 116 30.05 -19.42 -1.23
C GLY A 116 30.32 -20.92 -1.31
N CYS A 117 31.12 -21.50 -0.41
CA CYS A 117 31.34 -22.95 -0.42
C CYS A 117 30.04 -23.72 -0.26
N SER A 118 29.88 -24.82 -0.98
CA SER A 118 28.66 -25.63 -0.98
C SER A 118 28.85 -27.00 -0.37
N ILE A 119 27.99 -27.35 0.58
CA ILE A 119 27.83 -28.69 1.14
C ILE A 119 26.44 -29.17 0.75
N THR A 120 26.39 -30.15 -0.14
CA THR A 120 25.14 -30.73 -0.62
C THR A 120 25.10 -32.20 -0.22
N ILE A 121 24.06 -32.59 0.52
CA ILE A 121 23.83 -33.93 1.04
C ILE A 121 22.52 -34.44 0.47
N ASN A 122 22.58 -35.50 -0.33
CA ASN A 122 21.44 -36.15 -0.95
C ASN A 122 21.42 -37.62 -0.54
N ILE A 123 20.65 -37.94 0.51
CA ILE A 123 20.55 -39.30 1.03
C ILE A 123 19.11 -39.79 1.06
N SER A 124 18.90 -41.09 0.89
CA SER A 124 17.58 -41.68 1.12
C SER A 124 17.31 -42.09 2.57
N GLY A 125 18.34 -42.13 3.42
CA GLY A 125 18.21 -42.47 4.84
C GLY A 125 17.97 -41.26 5.73
N ASN A 126 18.47 -41.37 6.97
CA ASN A 126 18.34 -40.37 8.03
C ASN A 126 19.59 -39.48 8.11
N PHE A 127 19.37 -38.18 8.29
CA PHE A 127 20.43 -37.21 8.58
C PHE A 127 20.37 -36.76 10.04
N ASN A 128 21.48 -36.87 10.77
CA ASN A 128 21.53 -36.44 12.17
C ASN A 128 22.71 -35.50 12.43
N LEU A 129 22.39 -34.29 12.89
CA LEU A 129 23.35 -33.34 13.45
C LEU A 129 23.22 -33.39 14.99
N SER A 130 24.16 -34.09 15.63
CA SER A 130 24.13 -34.38 17.08
C SER A 130 24.31 -33.13 17.95
N VAL A 131 24.13 -33.32 19.27
CA VAL A 131 24.27 -32.26 20.27
C VAL A 131 25.60 -31.54 20.15
N ASN A 132 25.58 -30.20 20.19
CA ASN A 132 26.76 -29.33 20.10
C ASN A 132 27.65 -29.51 18.85
N SER A 133 27.13 -30.14 17.79
CA SER A 133 27.85 -30.24 16.51
C SER A 133 27.53 -29.05 15.60
N SER A 134 28.41 -28.74 14.66
CA SER A 134 28.24 -27.54 13.81
C SER A 134 28.63 -27.78 12.36
N ILE A 135 27.81 -27.25 11.47
CA ILE A 135 28.09 -27.12 10.04
C ILE A 135 28.33 -25.64 9.76
N LEU A 136 29.46 -25.30 9.14
CA LEU A 136 29.78 -23.93 8.72
C LEU A 136 30.01 -23.94 7.21
N THR A 137 29.24 -23.19 6.43
CA THR A 137 29.34 -23.21 4.96
C THR A 137 28.69 -21.97 4.34
N GLY A 138 28.95 -21.68 3.06
CA GLY A 138 28.19 -20.65 2.35
C GLY A 138 26.81 -21.15 1.89
N SER A 139 26.76 -22.41 1.47
CA SER A 139 25.56 -23.10 0.98
C SER A 139 25.42 -24.45 1.66
N PHE A 140 24.23 -24.71 2.21
CA PHE A 140 23.85 -26.01 2.73
C PHE A 140 22.59 -26.50 2.02
N GLU A 141 22.68 -27.62 1.32
CA GLU A 141 21.52 -28.30 0.73
C GLU A 141 21.40 -29.71 1.29
N LEU A 142 20.23 -30.05 1.84
CA LEU A 142 19.95 -31.35 2.42
C LEU A 142 18.69 -31.94 1.79
N VAL A 143 18.82 -33.16 1.27
CA VAL A 143 17.71 -34.04 0.89
C VAL A 143 17.84 -35.32 1.71
N ALA A 144 16.82 -35.64 2.50
CA ALA A 144 16.81 -36.81 3.38
C ALA A 144 15.40 -37.38 3.56
N ASN A 145 15.27 -38.62 4.05
CA ASN A 145 13.95 -39.13 4.46
C ASN A 145 13.52 -38.50 5.79
N ASN A 146 14.40 -38.56 6.78
CA ASN A 146 14.25 -37.88 8.07
C ASN A 146 15.49 -37.05 8.39
N ALA A 147 15.31 -35.94 9.09
CA ALA A 147 16.42 -35.10 9.55
C ALA A 147 16.24 -34.69 11.00
N SER A 148 17.30 -34.81 11.79
CA SER A 148 17.30 -34.43 13.21
C SER A 148 18.47 -33.49 13.53
N PHE A 149 18.14 -32.30 14.02
CA PHE A 149 19.07 -31.28 14.49
C PHE A 149 18.87 -31.09 15.99
N PHE A 150 19.76 -31.69 16.78
CA PHE A 150 19.62 -31.74 18.23
C PHE A 150 20.04 -30.43 18.93
N ASN A 151 19.78 -30.33 20.22
CA ASN A 151 20.09 -29.14 21.02
C ASN A 151 21.57 -28.74 20.91
N GLY A 152 21.84 -27.44 20.79
CA GLY A 152 23.17 -26.88 20.59
C GLY A 152 23.78 -27.15 19.21
N SER A 153 23.10 -27.88 18.33
CA SER A 153 23.54 -28.06 16.95
C SER A 153 23.28 -26.81 16.12
N VAL A 154 24.19 -26.48 15.20
CA VAL A 154 24.08 -25.27 14.39
C VAL A 154 24.46 -25.53 12.93
N VAL A 155 23.57 -25.16 12.00
CA VAL A 155 23.90 -24.94 10.59
C VAL A 155 24.12 -23.44 10.40
N ASN A 156 25.37 -23.03 10.24
CA ASN A 156 25.77 -21.64 10.18
C ASN A 156 26.25 -21.27 8.77
N THR A 157 25.55 -20.32 8.15
CA THR A 157 25.92 -19.72 6.87
C THR A 157 26.06 -18.20 6.95
N THR A 158 26.18 -17.68 8.18
CA THR A 158 26.20 -16.25 8.47
C THR A 158 27.41 -15.56 7.86
N GLY A 159 27.17 -14.54 7.03
CA GLY A 159 28.22 -13.74 6.40
C GLY A 159 29.09 -14.49 5.36
N LEU A 160 28.74 -15.74 5.01
CA LEU A 160 29.51 -16.61 4.11
C LEU A 160 28.91 -16.71 2.70
N ALA A 161 28.10 -15.74 2.30
CA ALA A 161 27.54 -15.66 0.95
C ALA A 161 28.62 -15.80 -0.14
N GLY A 162 28.26 -16.49 -1.23
CA GLY A 162 28.95 -16.36 -2.51
C GLY A 162 28.52 -15.09 -3.24
N ASP A 163 28.82 -15.02 -4.54
CA ASP A 163 28.36 -13.90 -5.35
C ASP A 163 26.83 -13.93 -5.51
N PRO A 164 26.14 -12.80 -5.31
CA PRO A 164 24.72 -12.70 -5.61
C PRO A 164 24.48 -12.87 -7.11
N PRO A 165 23.22 -13.09 -7.56
CA PRO A 165 22.90 -13.13 -8.98
C PRO A 165 23.48 -11.93 -9.74
N PRO A 166 23.91 -12.11 -11.00
CA PRO A 166 24.46 -11.00 -11.78
C PRO A 166 23.43 -9.87 -11.92
N GLN A 167 23.92 -8.62 -12.03
CA GLN A 167 23.10 -7.42 -12.22
C GLN A 167 22.18 -7.03 -11.04
N THR A 168 22.32 -7.63 -9.86
CA THR A 168 21.60 -7.17 -8.67
C THR A 168 22.16 -5.85 -8.15
N SER A 169 21.29 -4.94 -7.73
CA SER A 169 21.62 -3.72 -6.98
C SER A 169 21.70 -3.95 -5.46
N GLY A 170 21.78 -5.19 -5.00
CA GLY A 170 21.81 -5.55 -3.58
C GLY A 170 23.09 -5.17 -2.84
N THR A 171 24.21 -4.97 -3.54
CA THR A 171 25.45 -4.45 -2.94
C THR A 171 25.57 -2.95 -3.27
N PRO A 172 25.62 -2.07 -2.26
CA PRO A 172 25.82 -0.64 -2.48
C PRO A 172 27.16 -0.32 -3.15
N GLN A 173 27.17 0.59 -4.12
CA GLN A 173 28.39 1.00 -4.85
C GLN A 173 29.12 2.21 -4.21
N GLY A 174 28.43 2.95 -3.33
CA GLY A 174 28.95 4.17 -2.69
C GLY A 174 29.86 3.91 -1.49
N LEU A 175 30.52 4.99 -1.01
CA LEU A 175 31.40 4.97 0.17
C LEU A 175 30.69 5.43 1.45
N GLU A 176 29.38 5.32 1.48
CA GLU A 176 28.53 5.82 2.57
C GLU A 176 28.39 4.78 3.70
N GLY A 177 28.97 3.59 3.55
CA GLY A 177 28.80 2.50 4.52
C GLY A 177 27.35 1.99 4.57
N ALA A 178 26.63 2.03 3.44
CA ALA A 178 25.26 1.58 3.32
C ALA A 178 25.13 0.06 3.50
N GLY A 179 24.00 -0.43 4.00
CA GLY A 179 23.74 -1.86 4.20
C GLY A 179 23.43 -2.59 2.89
N GLY A 180 23.71 -3.89 2.82
CA GLY A 180 23.31 -4.75 1.69
C GLY A 180 21.81 -5.04 1.70
N GLY A 181 21.23 -5.40 0.55
CA GLY A 181 19.82 -5.79 0.40
C GLY A 181 19.64 -7.17 -0.26
N HIS A 182 18.55 -7.88 0.03
CA HIS A 182 18.19 -9.16 -0.60
C HIS A 182 16.69 -9.51 -0.43
N GLY A 183 16.19 -9.62 0.81
CA GLY A 183 14.75 -9.74 1.10
C GLY A 183 14.11 -8.38 1.37
N GLY A 184 14.66 -7.67 2.35
CA GLY A 184 14.47 -6.25 2.56
C GLY A 184 15.60 -5.43 1.94
N ARG A 185 15.37 -4.14 1.76
CA ARG A 185 16.42 -3.19 1.38
C ARG A 185 17.39 -2.97 2.54
N GLY A 186 18.65 -2.72 2.22
CA GLY A 186 19.64 -2.26 3.21
C GLY A 186 19.39 -0.79 3.57
N ALA A 187 19.70 -0.40 4.81
CA ALA A 187 19.58 1.00 5.20
C ALA A 187 20.71 1.84 4.60
N CYS A 188 20.46 3.14 4.46
CA CYS A 188 21.50 4.14 4.25
C CYS A 188 21.24 5.32 5.19
N CYS A 189 22.32 5.89 5.75
CA CYS A 189 22.19 7.03 6.63
C CYS A 189 22.13 8.31 5.81
N LEU A 190 21.03 9.05 5.94
CA LEU A 190 20.80 10.28 5.20
C LEU A 190 21.89 11.33 5.49
N MET A 191 22.65 11.70 4.46
CA MET A 191 23.66 12.76 4.53
C MET A 191 23.13 14.09 3.98
N ASP A 192 22.18 14.02 3.06
CA ASP A 192 21.57 15.15 2.36
C ASP A 192 20.21 15.50 2.99
N LYS A 193 20.04 16.73 3.45
CA LYS A 193 18.80 17.16 4.12
C LYS A 193 17.68 17.47 3.13
N ASP A 194 17.99 17.58 1.84
CA ASP A 194 17.01 17.92 0.80
C ASP A 194 16.25 16.68 0.31
N LYS A 195 16.68 15.47 0.68
CA LYS A 195 16.03 14.19 0.33
C LYS A 195 15.17 13.65 1.47
N LEU A 196 14.06 13.01 1.12
CA LEU A 196 13.26 12.27 2.09
C LEU A 196 14.00 10.99 2.53
N PRO A 197 13.90 10.58 3.81
CA PRO A 197 14.51 9.34 4.29
C PRO A 197 14.07 8.08 3.51
N GLU A 198 12.83 8.05 3.01
CA GLU A 198 12.28 6.93 2.25
C GLU A 198 12.84 6.78 0.83
N ASP A 199 13.48 7.82 0.29
CA ASP A 199 14.15 7.80 -1.02
C ASP A 199 15.62 7.40 -0.95
N VAL A 200 16.14 7.16 0.26
CA VAL A 200 17.55 6.87 0.49
C VAL A 200 17.71 5.51 1.14
N TRP A 201 18.05 4.53 0.32
CA TRP A 201 18.34 3.15 0.75
C TRP A 201 19.75 2.72 0.32
N GLY A 202 20.21 1.63 0.92
CA GLY A 202 21.46 0.96 0.55
C GLY A 202 21.23 0.00 -0.60
N GLY A 203 21.45 -1.29 -0.35
CA GLY A 203 21.25 -2.33 -1.35
C GLY A 203 19.77 -2.61 -1.59
N ASP A 204 19.39 -2.85 -2.84
CA ASP A 204 18.01 -3.19 -3.18
C ASP A 204 17.67 -4.66 -2.88
N ALA A 205 16.38 -4.96 -2.75
CA ALA A 205 15.88 -6.32 -2.66
C ALA A 205 15.83 -6.98 -4.04
N TYR A 206 16.02 -8.30 -4.10
CA TYR A 206 15.95 -9.08 -5.34
C TYR A 206 15.39 -10.48 -5.10
N SER A 207 15.35 -11.29 -6.15
CA SER A 207 14.86 -12.67 -6.10
C SER A 207 13.39 -12.80 -5.66
N TRP A 208 12.56 -11.80 -5.97
CA TRP A 208 11.12 -11.83 -5.64
C TRP A 208 10.40 -13.03 -6.26
N SER A 209 10.75 -13.40 -7.50
CA SER A 209 10.18 -14.54 -8.21
C SER A 209 10.41 -15.90 -7.52
N SER A 210 11.40 -16.00 -6.63
CA SER A 210 11.69 -17.22 -5.85
C SER A 210 11.17 -17.16 -4.41
N LEU A 211 10.24 -16.25 -4.07
CA LEU A 211 9.72 -16.08 -2.70
C LEU A 211 9.25 -17.41 -2.06
N GLN A 212 8.65 -18.31 -2.84
CA GLN A 212 8.17 -19.62 -2.37
C GLN A 212 9.29 -20.64 -2.16
N GLU A 213 10.38 -20.53 -2.91
CA GLU A 213 11.54 -21.43 -2.86
C GLU A 213 12.84 -20.62 -2.91
N PRO A 214 13.13 -19.81 -1.86
CA PRO A 214 14.24 -18.86 -1.89
C PRO A 214 15.58 -19.61 -1.92
N CYS A 215 16.44 -19.26 -2.88
CA CYS A 215 17.72 -19.95 -3.10
C CYS A 215 18.91 -19.01 -3.40
N SER A 216 18.72 -17.71 -3.22
CA SER A 216 19.72 -16.69 -3.52
C SER A 216 20.58 -16.36 -2.28
N TYR A 217 21.86 -16.07 -2.51
CA TYR A 217 22.71 -15.50 -1.46
C TYR A 217 22.26 -14.09 -1.09
N GLY A 218 22.59 -13.66 0.12
CA GLY A 218 22.53 -12.25 0.49
C GLY A 218 23.70 -11.46 -0.11
N SER A 219 23.50 -10.15 -0.27
CA SER A 219 24.52 -9.21 -0.71
C SER A 219 25.34 -8.63 0.44
N LYS A 220 26.58 -8.22 0.11
CA LYS A 220 27.49 -7.53 1.03
C LYS A 220 27.05 -6.10 1.31
N GLY A 221 27.44 -5.57 2.48
CA GLY A 221 27.33 -4.14 2.79
C GLY A 221 28.41 -3.31 2.08
N GLY A 222 28.18 -2.00 1.96
CA GLY A 222 29.15 -1.05 1.42
C GLY A 222 30.26 -0.68 2.41
N SER A 223 31.41 -0.22 1.92
CA SER A 223 32.52 0.25 2.75
C SER A 223 32.48 1.78 2.90
N THR A 224 33.17 2.35 3.90
CA THR A 224 33.46 3.80 3.98
C THR A 224 34.86 4.16 3.48
N SER A 225 35.60 3.21 2.89
CA SER A 225 36.95 3.42 2.36
C SER A 225 37.13 2.75 0.99
N LYS A 226 37.94 3.38 0.11
CA LYS A 226 38.34 2.81 -1.19
C LYS A 226 39.46 1.77 -1.06
N GLU A 227 40.23 1.83 0.01
CA GLU A 227 41.46 1.05 0.18
C GLU A 227 41.20 -0.27 0.91
N VAL A 228 40.25 -0.26 1.85
CA VAL A 228 39.90 -1.40 2.71
C VAL A 228 38.40 -1.61 2.64
N ASP A 229 38.00 -2.85 2.38
CA ASP A 229 36.61 -3.27 2.44
C ASP A 229 36.21 -3.60 3.88
N TYR A 230 35.34 -2.78 4.45
CA TYR A 230 34.75 -2.99 5.78
C TYR A 230 33.32 -3.54 5.71
N GLY A 231 32.79 -3.79 4.51
CA GLY A 231 31.44 -4.28 4.31
C GLY A 231 31.21 -5.64 4.95
N GLY A 232 30.10 -5.79 5.67
CA GLY A 232 29.69 -7.08 6.18
C GLY A 232 29.36 -8.05 5.04
N GLY A 233 29.81 -9.30 5.14
CA GLY A 233 29.47 -10.35 4.16
C GLY A 233 27.97 -10.64 4.12
N GLY A 234 27.41 -11.00 2.97
CA GLY A 234 26.00 -11.42 2.88
C GLY A 234 25.75 -12.77 3.55
N GLY A 235 24.50 -13.06 3.92
CA GLY A 235 24.09 -14.36 4.43
C GLY A 235 24.06 -15.45 3.36
N GLY A 236 24.40 -16.67 3.75
CA GLY A 236 24.43 -17.82 2.86
C GLY A 236 23.05 -18.35 2.45
N ARG A 237 23.00 -19.57 1.91
CA ARG A 237 21.73 -20.22 1.57
C ARG A 237 21.60 -21.57 2.24
N VAL A 238 20.39 -21.87 2.71
CA VAL A 238 20.05 -23.15 3.32
C VAL A 238 18.79 -23.69 2.66
N LYS A 239 18.88 -24.91 2.11
CA LYS A 239 17.73 -25.61 1.53
C LYS A 239 17.64 -27.00 2.16
N MET A 240 16.52 -27.30 2.78
CA MET A 240 16.26 -28.62 3.38
C MET A 240 14.97 -29.20 2.81
N THR A 241 15.06 -30.36 2.20
CA THR A 241 13.92 -31.14 1.69
C THR A 241 13.90 -32.48 2.40
N VAL A 242 13.08 -32.57 3.43
CA VAL A 242 12.91 -33.77 4.25
C VAL A 242 11.59 -34.42 3.88
N LYS A 243 11.58 -35.71 3.57
CA LYS A 243 10.35 -36.37 3.07
C LYS A 243 9.29 -36.53 4.16
N GLU A 244 9.68 -36.97 5.35
CA GLU A 244 8.74 -37.32 6.41
C GLU A 244 8.88 -36.42 7.65
N TYR A 245 9.91 -36.64 8.48
CA TYR A 245 10.04 -36.01 9.80
C TYR A 245 11.29 -35.12 9.93
N LEU A 246 11.07 -33.85 10.25
CA LEU A 246 12.12 -32.87 10.61
C LEU A 246 12.05 -32.54 12.11
N VAL A 247 13.10 -32.87 12.85
CA VAL A 247 13.28 -32.44 14.24
C VAL A 247 14.29 -31.29 14.27
N LEU A 248 13.87 -30.10 14.72
CA LEU A 248 14.72 -28.91 14.76
C LEU A 248 14.76 -28.31 16.18
N ASP A 249 15.65 -28.81 17.02
CA ASP A 249 15.96 -28.24 18.35
C ASP A 249 17.21 -27.33 18.32
N GLY A 250 18.01 -27.43 17.26
CA GLY A 250 19.19 -26.60 17.01
C GLY A 250 18.88 -25.24 16.37
N ALA A 251 19.89 -24.67 15.71
CA ALA A 251 19.78 -23.40 15.00
C ALA A 251 20.18 -23.51 13.51
N VAL A 252 19.42 -22.84 12.64
CA VAL A 252 19.72 -22.68 11.21
C VAL A 252 19.86 -21.19 10.93
N LEU A 253 21.07 -20.77 10.57
CA LEU A 253 21.45 -19.36 10.46
C LEU A 253 21.93 -19.04 9.04
N ALA A 254 21.33 -18.02 8.45
CA ALA A 254 21.72 -17.40 7.19
C ALA A 254 21.78 -15.87 7.35
N ASP A 255 22.27 -15.41 8.50
CA ASP A 255 22.31 -13.98 8.82
C ASP A 255 23.39 -13.24 8.01
N GLY A 256 23.23 -11.93 7.85
CA GLY A 256 24.27 -11.06 7.32
C GLY A 256 25.43 -10.87 8.31
N GLY A 257 26.63 -10.71 7.79
CA GLY A 257 27.82 -10.34 8.55
C GLY A 257 27.79 -8.87 8.99
N ASN A 258 28.41 -8.56 10.11
CA ASN A 258 28.47 -7.19 10.65
C ASN A 258 29.60 -6.38 9.97
N GLY A 259 29.31 -5.13 9.57
CA GLY A 259 30.30 -4.19 9.02
C GLY A 259 30.90 -3.21 10.05
N GLY A 260 30.34 -3.15 11.26
CA GLY A 260 30.81 -2.27 12.33
C GLY A 260 30.64 -0.78 12.00
N VAL A 261 31.51 0.10 12.54
CA VAL A 261 31.37 1.57 12.37
C VAL A 261 31.92 2.11 11.05
N LYS A 262 32.64 1.29 10.26
CA LYS A 262 33.32 1.70 9.01
C LYS A 262 32.77 1.00 7.76
N GLY A 263 31.72 0.20 7.91
CA GLY A 263 31.10 -0.52 6.80
C GLY A 263 29.66 -0.87 7.13
N GLY A 264 28.84 -1.00 6.11
CA GLY A 264 27.45 -1.42 6.23
C GLY A 264 27.34 -2.91 6.57
N GLY A 265 26.24 -3.28 7.20
CA GLY A 265 25.93 -4.68 7.45
C GLY A 265 25.58 -5.42 6.17
N GLY A 266 25.97 -6.69 6.07
CA GLY A 266 25.51 -7.56 5.00
C GLY A 266 24.03 -7.90 5.15
N SER A 267 23.36 -8.20 4.05
CA SER A 267 21.96 -8.65 4.09
C SER A 267 21.82 -10.11 4.52
N GLY A 268 20.66 -10.47 5.03
CA GLY A 268 20.29 -11.87 5.29
C GLY A 268 20.16 -12.68 3.99
N GLY A 269 20.41 -13.98 4.09
CA GLY A 269 20.40 -14.92 2.97
C GLY A 269 19.04 -15.54 2.68
N SER A 270 19.05 -16.77 2.18
CA SER A 270 17.84 -17.56 1.89
C SER A 270 17.75 -18.81 2.74
N ILE A 271 16.58 -19.11 3.31
CA ILE A 271 16.29 -20.39 3.94
C ILE A 271 15.01 -20.96 3.36
N HIS A 272 15.06 -22.17 2.81
CA HIS A 272 13.88 -22.91 2.35
C HIS A 272 13.81 -24.25 3.07
N LEU A 273 12.72 -24.49 3.81
CA LEU A 273 12.48 -25.73 4.56
C LEU A 273 11.22 -26.41 4.05
N LYS A 274 11.34 -27.67 3.66
CA LYS A 274 10.23 -28.50 3.21
C LYS A 274 10.20 -29.81 3.98
N ALA A 275 9.07 -30.13 4.61
CA ALA A 275 8.85 -31.37 5.35
C ALA A 275 7.37 -31.73 5.46
N TYR A 276 7.04 -33.01 5.65
CA TYR A 276 5.67 -33.39 5.97
C TYR A 276 5.31 -33.02 7.43
N LYS A 277 6.19 -33.33 8.38
CA LYS A 277 6.00 -33.00 9.79
C LYS A 277 7.25 -32.34 10.39
N MET A 278 7.04 -31.31 11.20
CA MET A 278 8.10 -30.65 11.98
C MET A 278 7.78 -30.60 13.49
N THR A 279 8.79 -30.89 14.30
CA THR A 279 8.81 -30.71 15.76
C THR A 279 10.12 -30.03 16.20
N GLY A 280 10.15 -29.49 17.41
CA GLY A 280 11.30 -28.80 17.98
C GLY A 280 11.15 -27.28 18.01
N GLY A 281 11.64 -26.67 19.08
CA GLY A 281 11.55 -25.23 19.36
C GLY A 281 12.80 -24.44 18.95
N GLY A 282 13.55 -24.95 17.97
CA GLY A 282 14.81 -24.36 17.51
C GLY A 282 14.67 -22.98 16.87
N LYS A 283 15.80 -22.42 16.45
CA LYS A 283 15.89 -21.07 15.87
C LYS A 283 16.19 -21.12 14.37
N ILE A 284 15.43 -20.37 13.58
CA ILE A 284 15.68 -20.14 12.15
C ILE A 284 15.88 -18.63 11.95
N SER A 285 17.00 -18.22 11.36
CA SER A 285 17.38 -16.80 11.28
C SER A 285 17.97 -16.46 9.92
N ALA A 286 17.43 -15.44 9.27
CA ALA A 286 18.00 -14.83 8.07
C ALA A 286 17.98 -13.30 8.22
N CYS A 287 18.51 -12.80 9.33
CA CYS A 287 18.51 -11.39 9.68
C CYS A 287 19.62 -10.61 8.98
N GLY A 288 19.43 -9.31 8.81
CA GLY A 288 20.49 -8.41 8.37
C GLY A 288 21.59 -8.21 9.42
N GLY A 289 22.83 -8.02 8.97
CA GLY A 289 23.96 -7.69 9.82
C GLY A 289 23.93 -6.23 10.29
N ASN A 290 24.55 -5.96 11.43
CA ASN A 290 24.71 -4.60 11.96
C ASN A 290 25.90 -3.90 11.29
N GLY A 291 25.80 -2.60 11.06
CA GLY A 291 26.89 -1.83 10.47
C GLY A 291 26.70 -0.34 10.65
N PHE A 292 27.47 0.45 9.90
CA PHE A 292 27.29 1.89 9.85
C PHE A 292 25.85 2.20 9.45
N ALA A 293 25.38 1.58 8.37
CA ALA A 293 23.98 1.28 8.15
C ALA A 293 23.73 -0.24 8.21
N GLY A 294 22.56 -0.64 8.70
CA GLY A 294 22.15 -2.03 8.86
C GLY A 294 21.79 -2.69 7.52
N GLY A 295 22.13 -3.97 7.37
CA GLY A 295 21.73 -4.77 6.21
C GLY A 295 20.24 -5.14 6.24
N GLY A 296 19.64 -5.36 5.08
CA GLY A 296 18.27 -5.82 4.96
C GLY A 296 18.10 -7.28 5.41
N GLY A 297 16.91 -7.63 5.88
CA GLY A 297 16.56 -9.01 6.18
C GLY A 297 16.51 -9.90 4.93
N GLY A 298 16.67 -11.20 5.13
CA GLY A 298 16.67 -12.21 4.07
C GLY A 298 15.29 -12.76 3.73
N ARG A 299 15.25 -13.93 3.10
CA ARG A 299 14.00 -14.64 2.78
C ARG A 299 13.98 -16.00 3.46
N VAL A 300 12.87 -16.30 4.13
CA VAL A 300 12.62 -17.61 4.72
C VAL A 300 11.31 -18.14 4.16
N SER A 301 11.32 -19.35 3.63
CA SER A 301 10.11 -20.06 3.26
C SER A 301 10.01 -21.41 3.95
N VAL A 302 8.81 -21.72 4.43
CA VAL A 302 8.48 -22.96 5.13
C VAL A 302 7.30 -23.64 4.43
N ASP A 303 7.53 -24.85 3.94
CA ASP A 303 6.56 -25.76 3.34
C ASP A 303 6.43 -26.98 4.25
N ILE A 304 5.68 -26.82 5.35
CA ILE A 304 5.52 -27.83 6.40
C ILE A 304 4.04 -28.11 6.60
N PHE A 305 3.60 -29.31 6.22
CA PHE A 305 2.19 -29.68 6.29
C PHE A 305 1.65 -29.75 7.73
N SER A 306 2.44 -30.32 8.66
CA SER A 306 2.06 -30.44 10.07
C SER A 306 3.17 -29.94 10.99
N ARG A 307 2.89 -28.84 11.70
CA ARG A 307 3.80 -28.22 12.67
C ARG A 307 3.19 -28.30 14.07
N HIS A 308 3.87 -28.99 15.00
CA HIS A 308 3.39 -29.15 16.39
C HIS A 308 4.01 -28.16 17.39
N ASP A 309 5.25 -27.72 17.13
CA ASP A 309 5.97 -26.74 17.93
C ASP A 309 6.19 -25.47 17.10
N ASP A 310 6.23 -24.29 17.73
CA ASP A 310 6.45 -23.02 17.01
C ASP A 310 7.94 -22.62 17.09
N PRO A 311 8.75 -22.89 16.04
CA PRO A 311 10.15 -22.50 16.01
C PRO A 311 10.27 -20.98 15.94
N GLN A 312 11.33 -20.43 16.53
CA GLN A 312 11.56 -18.99 16.47
C GLN A 312 12.15 -18.61 15.10
N ILE A 313 11.36 -17.96 14.25
CA ILE A 313 11.79 -17.52 12.92
C ILE A 313 12.02 -16.01 12.90
N PHE A 314 13.23 -15.58 12.53
CA PHE A 314 13.62 -14.18 12.45
C PHE A 314 14.08 -13.81 11.04
N VAL A 315 13.53 -12.71 10.52
CA VAL A 315 13.84 -12.17 9.18
C VAL A 315 14.01 -10.65 9.22
N HIS A 316 14.35 -10.06 10.35
CA HIS A 316 14.41 -8.60 10.50
C HIS A 316 15.71 -8.01 9.91
N GLY A 317 15.75 -6.69 9.68
CA GLY A 317 16.97 -5.99 9.27
C GLY A 317 18.03 -5.92 10.37
N GLY A 318 19.20 -5.36 10.05
CA GLY A 318 20.26 -5.07 11.01
C GLY A 318 20.15 -3.67 11.60
N ASN A 319 20.78 -3.43 12.75
CA ASN A 319 20.87 -2.11 13.36
C ASN A 319 21.88 -1.22 12.63
N SER A 320 21.54 0.06 12.53
CA SER A 320 22.40 1.11 11.98
C SER A 320 23.08 1.90 13.10
N LEU A 321 24.42 1.93 13.09
CA LEU A 321 25.21 2.67 14.07
C LEU A 321 25.30 4.16 13.74
N GLY A 322 25.31 4.52 12.45
CA GLY A 322 25.37 5.91 11.98
C GLY A 322 24.02 6.63 12.05
N CYS A 323 22.92 5.89 11.99
CA CYS A 323 21.56 6.41 12.02
C CYS A 323 20.63 5.46 12.83
N PRO A 324 20.64 5.56 14.18
CA PRO A 324 19.98 4.57 15.05
C PRO A 324 18.48 4.37 14.84
N LYS A 325 17.79 5.31 14.21
CA LYS A 325 16.36 5.22 13.90
C LYS A 325 16.05 4.53 12.57
N ASN A 326 17.05 4.33 11.70
CA ASN A 326 16.87 3.73 10.38
C ASN A 326 17.60 2.37 10.30
N ALA A 327 17.03 1.32 10.91
CA ALA A 327 17.51 -0.04 10.74
C ALA A 327 17.31 -0.52 9.28
N GLY A 328 17.95 -1.63 8.90
CA GLY A 328 17.66 -2.28 7.61
C GLY A 328 16.19 -2.68 7.49
N GLY A 329 15.69 -2.75 6.26
CA GLY A 329 14.33 -3.19 5.98
C GLY A 329 14.15 -4.66 6.38
N ALA A 330 12.93 -5.01 6.80
CA ALA A 330 12.60 -6.39 7.11
C ALA A 330 12.70 -7.29 5.87
N GLY A 331 13.06 -8.54 6.10
CA GLY A 331 12.97 -9.62 5.14
C GLY A 331 11.55 -10.17 5.04
N THR A 332 11.44 -11.33 4.40
CA THR A 332 10.15 -11.99 4.16
C THR A 332 10.12 -13.38 4.76
N LEU A 333 9.02 -13.71 5.45
CA LEU A 333 8.68 -15.06 5.88
C LEU A 333 7.44 -15.53 5.13
N TYR A 334 7.58 -16.57 4.31
CA TYR A 334 6.49 -17.17 3.55
C TYR A 334 6.15 -18.57 4.05
N ASP A 335 4.92 -18.78 4.50
CA ASP A 335 4.39 -20.11 4.81
C ASP A 335 3.59 -20.62 3.60
N ALA A 336 4.07 -21.69 2.96
CA ALA A 336 3.50 -22.23 1.73
C ALA A 336 2.16 -22.95 1.97
N VAL A 337 1.95 -23.53 3.15
CA VAL A 337 0.73 -24.27 3.48
C VAL A 337 -0.41 -23.31 3.80
N ALA A 338 -0.15 -22.32 4.65
CA ALA A 338 -1.11 -21.25 4.93
C ALA A 338 -1.23 -20.25 3.76
N ARG A 339 -0.27 -20.24 2.83
CA ARG A 339 -0.08 -19.24 1.78
C ARG A 339 -0.06 -17.83 2.37
N SER A 340 0.72 -17.65 3.43
CA SER A 340 0.79 -16.38 4.17
C SER A 340 2.16 -15.75 4.12
N LEU A 341 2.20 -14.44 3.83
CA LEU A 341 3.42 -13.64 3.85
C LEU A 341 3.46 -12.81 5.14
N THR A 342 4.58 -12.84 5.85
CA THR A 342 4.84 -11.99 7.01
C THR A 342 6.07 -11.12 6.77
N VAL A 343 5.92 -9.81 6.96
CA VAL A 343 6.99 -8.82 7.00
C VAL A 343 7.03 -8.25 8.41
N SER A 344 8.12 -8.50 9.14
CA SER A 344 8.24 -8.00 10.51
C SER A 344 9.66 -7.59 10.85
N ASN A 345 9.82 -6.37 11.34
CA ASN A 345 11.14 -5.82 11.68
C ASN A 345 11.49 -5.94 13.17
N HIS A 346 10.80 -6.82 13.91
CA HIS A 346 11.09 -7.09 15.32
C HIS A 346 11.19 -5.82 16.19
N ASN A 347 10.30 -4.85 15.95
CA ASN A 347 10.21 -3.59 16.68
C ASN A 347 11.41 -2.64 16.49
N MET A 348 12.22 -2.86 15.45
CA MET A 348 13.26 -1.92 15.04
C MET A 348 12.66 -0.90 14.08
N SER A 349 12.78 0.38 14.42
CA SER A 349 12.36 1.45 13.52
C SER A 349 13.24 1.46 12.27
N THR A 350 12.61 1.73 11.14
CA THR A 350 13.28 1.81 9.84
C THR A 350 12.54 2.81 8.97
N ASP A 351 13.26 3.50 8.10
CA ASP A 351 12.71 4.25 6.97
C ASP A 351 12.85 3.47 5.66
N THR A 352 13.40 2.25 5.75
CA THR A 352 13.78 1.40 4.62
C THR A 352 12.71 0.33 4.37
N ASP A 353 12.25 0.22 3.13
CA ASP A 353 11.12 -0.64 2.78
C ASP A 353 11.51 -2.06 2.36
N THR A 354 10.56 -2.97 2.57
CA THR A 354 10.49 -4.29 1.95
C THR A 354 9.66 -4.19 0.67
N LEU A 355 10.21 -4.58 -0.48
CA LEU A 355 9.49 -4.48 -1.75
C LEU A 355 8.50 -5.64 -1.94
N LEU A 356 7.25 -5.32 -2.24
CA LEU A 356 6.20 -6.25 -2.66
C LEU A 356 5.90 -6.00 -4.15
N LEU A 357 6.49 -6.82 -5.04
CA LEU A 357 6.44 -6.57 -6.48
C LEU A 357 5.22 -7.22 -7.14
N GLU A 358 5.22 -8.54 -7.27
CA GLU A 358 4.19 -9.30 -7.96
C GLU A 358 3.40 -10.18 -6.97
N PHE A 359 2.06 -10.10 -7.04
CA PHE A 359 1.15 -10.98 -6.30
C PHE A 359 0.70 -12.12 -7.22
N PRO A 360 0.61 -13.37 -6.72
CA PRO A 360 0.26 -14.50 -7.56
C PRO A 360 -1.21 -14.45 -7.99
N TYR A 361 -1.49 -14.79 -9.25
CA TYR A 361 -2.86 -14.89 -9.76
C TYR A 361 -3.59 -16.14 -9.26
N GLN A 362 -2.94 -17.31 -9.32
CA GLN A 362 -3.46 -18.57 -8.80
C GLN A 362 -2.31 -19.51 -8.38
N PRO A 363 -2.36 -20.13 -7.18
CA PRO A 363 -3.30 -19.83 -6.10
C PRO A 363 -3.00 -18.47 -5.47
N LEU A 364 -4.05 -17.74 -5.08
CA LEU A 364 -3.91 -16.49 -4.34
C LEU A 364 -3.24 -16.74 -2.99
N TRP A 365 -2.58 -15.72 -2.43
CA TRP A 365 -2.21 -15.76 -1.02
C TRP A 365 -3.44 -15.68 -0.14
N THR A 366 -3.40 -16.34 1.02
CA THR A 366 -4.49 -16.27 1.99
C THR A 366 -4.33 -15.05 2.88
N ASN A 367 -3.12 -14.78 3.38
CA ASN A 367 -2.91 -13.71 4.36
C ASN A 367 -1.62 -12.92 4.11
N VAL A 368 -1.64 -11.63 4.40
CA VAL A 368 -0.46 -10.76 4.40
C VAL A 368 -0.40 -10.00 5.72
N TYR A 369 0.71 -10.12 6.42
CA TYR A 369 0.95 -9.49 7.72
C TYR A 369 2.13 -8.54 7.64
N VAL A 370 1.92 -7.27 8.01
CA VAL A 370 2.99 -6.27 8.16
C VAL A 370 2.98 -5.80 9.62
N ARG A 371 4.04 -6.12 10.39
CA ARG A 371 3.99 -5.90 11.84
C ARG A 371 5.31 -5.56 12.53
N ASN A 372 5.22 -4.96 13.71
CA ASN A 372 6.36 -4.63 14.58
C ASN A 372 7.40 -3.75 13.86
N HIS A 373 6.99 -2.54 13.46
CA HIS A 373 7.81 -1.59 12.69
C HIS A 373 8.28 -2.11 11.31
N GLY A 374 7.60 -3.13 10.76
CA GLY A 374 7.81 -3.52 9.37
C GLY A 374 7.26 -2.45 8.42
N ARG A 375 8.07 -2.01 7.45
CA ARG A 375 7.59 -1.21 6.31
C ARG A 375 7.66 -2.04 5.04
N ALA A 376 6.55 -2.06 4.30
CA ALA A 376 6.43 -2.72 3.03
C ALA A 376 5.87 -1.74 1.99
N THR A 377 6.34 -1.82 0.76
CA THR A 377 5.89 -0.95 -0.32
C THR A 377 5.54 -1.75 -1.56
N VAL A 378 4.50 -1.34 -2.27
CA VAL A 378 4.05 -1.85 -3.56
C VAL A 378 4.40 -0.78 -4.60
N PRO A 379 5.60 -0.83 -5.22
CA PRO A 379 6.16 0.30 -5.95
C PRO A 379 5.76 0.36 -7.44
N LEU A 380 5.14 -0.69 -8.00
CA LEU A 380 4.84 -0.74 -9.43
C LEU A 380 3.63 0.13 -9.77
N PHE A 381 3.75 0.93 -10.84
CA PHE A 381 2.74 1.90 -11.31
C PHE A 381 1.31 1.37 -11.43
N TRP A 382 1.15 0.08 -11.76
CA TRP A 382 -0.14 -0.61 -11.71
C TRP A 382 0.06 -1.92 -10.96
N SER A 383 -0.55 -2.01 -9.79
CA SER A 383 -0.47 -3.20 -8.95
C SER A 383 -1.85 -3.61 -8.48
N ARG A 384 -2.17 -4.88 -8.69
CA ARG A 384 -3.32 -5.54 -8.09
C ARG A 384 -2.84 -6.38 -6.91
N VAL A 385 -3.14 -5.93 -5.71
CA VAL A 385 -2.94 -6.68 -4.47
C VAL A 385 -4.20 -7.47 -4.20
N GLN A 386 -4.18 -8.76 -4.55
CA GLN A 386 -5.32 -9.66 -4.35
C GLN A 386 -4.96 -10.76 -3.35
N VAL A 387 -5.70 -10.80 -2.24
CA VAL A 387 -5.54 -11.74 -1.14
C VAL A 387 -6.87 -12.42 -0.87
N GLN A 388 -6.87 -13.74 -0.67
CA GLN A 388 -8.08 -14.53 -0.47
C GLN A 388 -8.71 -14.30 0.91
N GLY A 389 -7.90 -14.05 1.95
CA GLY A 389 -8.33 -13.85 3.32
C GLY A 389 -8.00 -12.44 3.81
N GLN A 390 -7.03 -12.32 4.72
CA GLN A 390 -6.81 -11.09 5.49
C GLN A 390 -5.51 -10.37 5.12
N ILE A 391 -5.59 -9.04 5.02
CA ILE A 391 -4.43 -8.14 5.10
C ILE A 391 -4.46 -7.48 6.48
N SER A 392 -3.36 -7.60 7.22
CA SER A 392 -3.28 -7.07 8.58
C SER A 392 -2.00 -6.27 8.81
N LEU A 393 -2.19 -5.04 9.32
CA LEU A 393 -1.12 -4.16 9.75
C LEU A 393 -1.20 -3.94 11.25
N LEU A 394 -0.13 -4.28 11.97
CA LEU A 394 -0.12 -4.29 13.44
C LEU A 394 1.16 -3.66 14.00
N CYS A 395 1.09 -3.01 15.16
CA CYS A 395 2.26 -2.58 15.93
C CYS A 395 3.25 -1.74 15.09
N SER A 396 2.80 -0.57 14.62
CA SER A 396 3.56 0.36 13.79
C SER A 396 3.96 -0.21 12.42
N GLY A 397 3.14 -1.09 11.86
CA GLY A 397 3.29 -1.57 10.49
C GLY A 397 2.96 -0.46 9.49
N VAL A 398 3.74 -0.37 8.41
CA VAL A 398 3.48 0.57 7.30
C VAL A 398 3.36 -0.17 5.99
N LEU A 399 2.27 0.06 5.26
CA LEU A 399 2.10 -0.40 3.88
C LEU A 399 1.94 0.81 2.96
N SER A 400 2.85 0.96 2.01
CA SER A 400 2.83 2.05 1.05
C SER A 400 2.47 1.55 -0.35
N PHE A 401 1.70 2.34 -1.10
CA PHE A 401 1.39 2.11 -2.50
C PHE A 401 1.97 3.25 -3.33
N GLY A 402 2.77 2.91 -4.34
CA GLY A 402 3.48 3.89 -5.15
C GLY A 402 4.69 4.49 -4.45
N LEU A 403 5.20 5.57 -5.04
CA LEU A 403 6.39 6.28 -4.59
C LEU A 403 6.01 7.74 -4.30
N ALA A 404 6.60 8.33 -3.27
CA ALA A 404 6.18 9.63 -2.73
C ALA A 404 6.16 10.77 -3.76
N HIS A 405 7.03 10.72 -4.76
CA HIS A 405 7.15 11.75 -5.80
C HIS A 405 6.36 11.44 -7.08
N TYR A 406 5.65 10.30 -7.14
CA TYR A 406 5.00 9.81 -8.35
C TYR A 406 3.56 9.38 -8.06
N ALA A 407 2.72 10.35 -7.68
CA ALA A 407 1.30 10.14 -7.41
C ALA A 407 0.45 9.99 -8.69
N SER A 408 0.94 9.34 -9.74
CA SER A 408 0.25 9.18 -11.03
C SER A 408 -0.37 7.79 -11.24
N SER A 409 -0.34 6.94 -10.22
CA SER A 409 -0.63 5.51 -10.33
C SER A 409 -2.04 5.14 -9.86
N GLU A 410 -2.63 4.07 -10.42
CA GLU A 410 -3.86 3.46 -9.91
C GLU A 410 -3.55 2.08 -9.31
N PHE A 411 -3.97 1.86 -8.07
CA PHE A 411 -3.77 0.61 -7.34
C PHE A 411 -5.09 -0.09 -7.05
N GLU A 412 -5.07 -1.42 -7.08
CA GLU A 412 -6.21 -2.23 -6.69
C GLU A 412 -5.89 -3.07 -5.45
N LEU A 413 -6.73 -3.02 -4.42
CA LEU A 413 -6.62 -3.85 -3.22
C LEU A 413 -7.90 -4.67 -3.07
N LEU A 414 -7.76 -5.99 -3.07
CA LEU A 414 -8.85 -6.95 -2.87
C LEU A 414 -8.49 -7.91 -1.75
N ALA A 415 -9.33 -7.95 -0.71
CA ALA A 415 -9.19 -8.88 0.42
C ALA A 415 -10.56 -9.19 1.03
N GLU A 416 -10.69 -10.26 1.82
CA GLU A 416 -11.89 -10.43 2.64
C GLU A 416 -11.88 -9.43 3.80
N GLU A 417 -10.72 -9.27 4.44
CA GLU A 417 -10.58 -8.42 5.62
C GLU A 417 -9.34 -7.54 5.54
N LEU A 418 -9.49 -6.25 5.87
CA LEU A 418 -8.39 -5.33 6.12
C LEU A 418 -8.43 -4.88 7.59
N LEU A 419 -7.42 -5.29 8.36
CA LEU A 419 -7.30 -5.00 9.79
C LEU A 419 -6.08 -4.12 10.07
N MET A 420 -6.29 -3.00 10.74
CA MET A 420 -5.23 -2.06 11.10
C MET A 420 -5.26 -1.76 12.61
N SER A 421 -4.13 -1.95 13.29
CA SER A 421 -3.91 -1.53 14.68
C SER A 421 -2.58 -0.81 14.81
N ASP A 422 -2.59 0.42 15.33
CA ASP A 422 -1.40 1.26 15.52
C ASP A 422 -0.53 1.34 14.25
N SER A 423 -1.16 1.45 13.07
CA SER A 423 -0.49 1.25 11.79
C SER A 423 -0.88 2.29 10.75
N VAL A 424 -0.09 2.38 9.68
CA VAL A 424 -0.26 3.40 8.63
C VAL A 424 -0.33 2.75 7.25
N ILE A 425 -1.34 3.10 6.47
CA ILE A 425 -1.34 2.90 5.01
C ILE A 425 -1.06 4.25 4.36
N LYS A 426 -0.10 4.27 3.44
CA LYS A 426 0.16 5.43 2.57
C LYS A 426 -0.14 5.07 1.13
N VAL A 427 -0.79 5.97 0.39
CA VAL A 427 -1.05 5.79 -1.03
C VAL A 427 -0.62 7.05 -1.77
N TYR A 428 0.22 6.88 -2.79
CA TYR A 428 0.64 7.94 -3.69
C TYR A 428 0.02 7.67 -5.08
N GLY A 429 -1.17 8.24 -5.31
CA GLY A 429 -2.02 8.02 -6.47
C GLY A 429 -3.47 7.71 -6.07
N ALA A 430 -4.18 6.93 -6.89
CA ALA A 430 -5.54 6.51 -6.64
C ALA A 430 -5.59 5.06 -6.11
N LEU A 431 -6.44 4.80 -5.10
CA LEU A 431 -6.69 3.46 -4.58
C LEU A 431 -8.10 2.99 -4.91
N ARG A 432 -8.23 1.84 -5.55
CA ARG A 432 -9.49 1.08 -5.67
C ARG A 432 -9.44 -0.11 -4.74
N MET A 433 -10.06 0.04 -3.58
CA MET A 433 -10.14 -1.00 -2.57
C MET A 433 -11.51 -1.67 -2.59
N SER A 434 -11.55 -3.00 -2.54
CA SER A 434 -12.76 -3.79 -2.34
C SER A 434 -12.52 -4.86 -1.28
N VAL A 435 -13.13 -4.68 -0.11
CA VAL A 435 -13.02 -5.58 1.04
C VAL A 435 -14.40 -5.96 1.59
N LYS A 436 -14.52 -7.05 2.36
CA LYS A 436 -15.78 -7.33 3.09
C LYS A 436 -15.82 -6.55 4.40
N MET A 437 -14.70 -6.56 5.14
CA MET A 437 -14.57 -5.93 6.45
C MET A 437 -13.37 -4.97 6.47
N PHE A 438 -13.57 -3.73 6.89
CA PHE A 438 -12.51 -2.75 7.10
C PHE A 438 -12.50 -2.26 8.55
N LEU A 439 -11.45 -2.61 9.30
CA LEU A 439 -11.35 -2.34 10.74
C LEU A 439 -10.07 -1.56 11.04
N MET A 440 -10.23 -0.39 11.68
CA MET A 440 -9.13 0.49 12.08
C MET A 440 -9.18 0.78 13.57
N TRP A 441 -8.03 0.64 14.24
CA TRP A 441 -7.80 1.00 15.63
C TRP A 441 -6.52 1.82 15.75
N ASN A 442 -6.61 3.06 16.24
CA ASN A 442 -5.47 3.98 16.36
C ASN A 442 -4.57 4.00 15.11
N SER A 443 -5.19 4.00 13.93
CA SER A 443 -4.50 3.78 12.66
C SER A 443 -4.83 4.85 11.64
N GLN A 444 -3.95 5.04 10.66
CA GLN A 444 -4.08 6.10 9.66
C GLN A 444 -4.03 5.52 8.25
N MET A 445 -4.92 6.00 7.37
CA MET A 445 -4.86 5.78 5.93
C MET A 445 -4.71 7.15 5.26
N LEU A 446 -3.57 7.37 4.61
CA LEU A 446 -3.20 8.64 3.99
C LEU A 446 -3.16 8.44 2.47
N ILE A 447 -4.00 9.16 1.74
CA ILE A 447 -4.10 9.09 0.28
C ILE A 447 -3.69 10.44 -0.30
N ASP A 448 -2.54 10.45 -0.94
CA ASP A 448 -2.02 11.56 -1.72
C ASP A 448 -2.32 11.33 -3.21
N GLY A 449 -3.36 11.98 -3.72
CA GLY A 449 -3.77 11.90 -5.12
C GLY A 449 -2.92 12.75 -6.08
N GLY A 450 -1.89 13.46 -5.58
CA GLY A 450 -1.04 14.32 -6.41
C GLY A 450 -1.73 15.59 -6.94
N GLU A 451 -0.95 16.39 -7.67
CA GLU A 451 -1.41 17.65 -8.29
C GLU A 451 -2.14 17.44 -9.62
N ASP A 452 -2.00 16.26 -10.23
CA ASP A 452 -2.48 16.01 -11.59
C ASP A 452 -3.96 15.58 -11.57
N ALA A 453 -4.82 16.36 -12.23
CA ALA A 453 -6.25 16.08 -12.34
C ALA A 453 -6.58 14.79 -13.13
N THR A 454 -5.56 14.11 -13.67
CA THR A 454 -5.65 12.81 -14.32
C THR A 454 -5.79 11.65 -13.32
N VAL A 455 -5.40 11.85 -12.05
CA VAL A 455 -5.45 10.82 -11.02
C VAL A 455 -6.90 10.60 -10.60
N GLY A 456 -7.37 9.37 -10.78
CA GLY A 456 -8.74 8.97 -10.52
C GLY A 456 -9.18 9.21 -9.07
N THR A 457 -10.49 9.30 -8.86
CA THR A 457 -11.10 9.30 -7.52
C THR A 457 -10.72 8.02 -6.79
N SER A 458 -10.21 8.12 -5.57
CA SER A 458 -9.99 6.93 -4.74
C SER A 458 -11.32 6.36 -4.28
N LEU A 459 -11.46 5.04 -4.36
CA LEU A 459 -12.68 4.30 -4.10
C LEU A 459 -12.44 3.24 -3.02
N LEU A 460 -13.09 3.37 -1.87
CA LEU A 460 -13.01 2.42 -0.77
C LEU A 460 -14.34 1.70 -0.64
N GLU A 461 -14.43 0.48 -1.16
CA GLU A 461 -15.60 -0.39 -1.06
C GLU A 461 -15.44 -1.40 0.08
N ALA A 462 -16.42 -1.43 0.99
CA ALA A 462 -16.52 -2.38 2.08
C ALA A 462 -17.91 -3.03 2.12
N SER A 463 -18.05 -4.29 1.69
CA SER A 463 -19.37 -4.91 1.51
C SER A 463 -20.19 -4.99 2.80
N ASN A 464 -19.57 -5.31 3.94
CA ASN A 464 -20.30 -5.55 5.19
C ASN A 464 -20.12 -4.45 6.25
N LEU A 465 -18.89 -4.02 6.51
CA LEU A 465 -18.63 -3.18 7.68
C LEU A 465 -17.36 -2.34 7.53
N VAL A 466 -17.47 -1.07 7.93
CA VAL A 466 -16.34 -0.14 8.16
C VAL A 466 -16.40 0.35 9.61
N VAL A 467 -15.35 0.13 10.39
CA VAL A 467 -15.25 0.60 11.79
C VAL A 467 -13.94 1.33 12.04
N LEU A 468 -14.03 2.56 12.52
CA LEU A 468 -12.90 3.37 12.98
C LEU A 468 -13.01 3.56 14.50
N LYS A 469 -11.94 3.24 15.24
CA LYS A 469 -11.85 3.40 16.70
C LYS A 469 -10.54 4.06 17.14
N GLU A 470 -10.58 4.64 18.34
CA GLU A 470 -9.42 5.18 19.06
C GLU A 470 -8.52 6.08 18.20
N SER A 471 -9.03 7.22 17.73
CA SER A 471 -8.27 8.17 16.89
C SER A 471 -7.82 7.65 15.52
N SER A 472 -8.65 6.84 14.85
CA SER A 472 -8.37 6.38 13.49
C SER A 472 -8.73 7.41 12.41
N VAL A 473 -7.86 7.61 11.44
CA VAL A 473 -8.01 8.68 10.43
C VAL A 473 -7.92 8.11 9.01
N ILE A 474 -8.90 8.44 8.16
CA ILE A 474 -8.80 8.30 6.71
C ILE A 474 -8.72 9.71 6.13
N HIS A 475 -7.58 10.05 5.56
CA HIS A 475 -7.29 11.38 5.02
C HIS A 475 -6.97 11.27 3.52
N SER A 476 -7.61 12.10 2.71
CA SER A 476 -7.26 12.26 1.29
C SER A 476 -7.18 13.74 0.91
N ASN A 477 -6.11 14.14 0.22
CA ASN A 477 -6.02 15.47 -0.38
C ASN A 477 -6.80 15.59 -1.72
N ALA A 478 -7.38 14.48 -2.20
CA ALA A 478 -8.12 14.39 -3.45
C ALA A 478 -9.58 13.95 -3.20
N ASN A 479 -10.27 13.50 -4.25
CA ASN A 479 -11.64 13.00 -4.16
C ASN A 479 -11.65 11.57 -3.59
N LEU A 480 -12.50 11.34 -2.59
CA LEU A 480 -12.65 10.04 -1.92
C LEU A 480 -14.11 9.58 -1.94
N GLY A 481 -14.35 8.42 -2.55
CA GLY A 481 -15.61 7.69 -2.44
C GLY A 481 -15.47 6.54 -1.44
N VAL A 482 -16.38 6.46 -0.47
CA VAL A 482 -16.50 5.33 0.44
C VAL A 482 -17.85 4.69 0.24
N HIS A 483 -17.84 3.41 -0.13
CA HIS A 483 -19.02 2.63 -0.45
C HIS A 483 -19.11 1.43 0.48
N GLY A 484 -20.32 1.05 0.87
CA GLY A 484 -20.50 -0.21 1.57
C GLY A 484 -21.97 -0.57 1.71
N GLN A 485 -22.30 -1.85 1.84
CA GLN A 485 -23.71 -2.28 1.90
C GLN A 485 -24.23 -2.47 3.34
N GLY A 486 -23.34 -2.45 4.34
CA GLY A 486 -23.70 -2.60 5.74
C GLY A 486 -23.50 -1.33 6.57
N LEU A 487 -22.66 -1.40 7.61
CA LEU A 487 -22.52 -0.34 8.62
C LEU A 487 -21.22 0.45 8.44
N LEU A 488 -21.30 1.77 8.52
CA LEU A 488 -20.17 2.67 8.74
C LEU A 488 -20.26 3.22 10.16
N ASN A 489 -19.30 2.89 11.02
CA ASN A 489 -19.31 3.31 12.42
C ASN A 489 -17.98 3.97 12.81
N LEU A 490 -18.03 5.27 13.11
CA LEU A 490 -16.94 5.99 13.74
C LEU A 490 -17.23 6.05 15.24
N SER A 491 -16.38 5.44 16.07
CA SER A 491 -16.61 5.30 17.51
C SER A 491 -15.45 5.85 18.34
N GLY A 492 -15.74 6.88 19.14
CA GLY A 492 -14.78 7.54 20.03
C GLY A 492 -14.24 8.86 19.46
N PRO A 493 -13.54 9.66 20.29
CA PRO A 493 -12.95 10.91 19.86
C PRO A 493 -11.77 10.69 18.90
N GLY A 494 -11.57 11.63 17.98
CA GLY A 494 -10.42 11.65 17.07
C GLY A 494 -10.56 10.77 15.82
N ASN A 495 -11.73 10.15 15.58
CA ASN A 495 -11.95 9.34 14.38
C ASN A 495 -12.45 10.18 13.22
N TRP A 496 -11.64 10.35 12.18
CA TRP A 496 -11.91 11.28 11.09
C TRP A 496 -11.95 10.55 9.75
N ILE A 497 -12.91 10.92 8.90
CA ILE A 497 -12.85 10.66 7.46
C ILE A 497 -12.94 12.03 6.79
N GLU A 498 -11.84 12.43 6.18
CA GLU A 498 -11.75 13.72 5.51
C GLU A 498 -11.16 13.58 4.10
N ALA A 499 -11.75 14.32 3.18
CA ALA A 499 -11.29 14.39 1.81
C ALA A 499 -11.59 15.76 1.22
N GLN A 500 -10.93 16.12 0.12
CA GLN A 500 -11.26 17.35 -0.58
C GLN A 500 -12.70 17.33 -1.11
N ARG A 501 -13.14 16.16 -1.58
CA ARG A 501 -14.55 15.83 -1.75
C ARG A 501 -14.82 14.44 -1.23
N LEU A 502 -15.77 14.34 -0.31
CA LEU A 502 -16.14 13.09 0.35
C LEU A 502 -17.51 12.62 -0.14
N VAL A 503 -17.56 11.42 -0.72
CA VAL A 503 -18.82 10.78 -1.11
C VAL A 503 -18.98 9.49 -0.31
N LEU A 504 -20.06 9.39 0.45
CA LEU A 504 -20.46 8.19 1.17
C LEU A 504 -21.71 7.61 0.50
N SER A 505 -21.69 6.34 0.10
CA SER A 505 -22.92 5.76 -0.46
C SER A 505 -23.13 4.27 -0.22
N LEU A 506 -24.39 3.85 -0.42
CA LEU A 506 -24.90 2.48 -0.34
C LEU A 506 -24.99 1.87 1.07
N PHE A 507 -24.58 2.59 2.12
CA PHE A 507 -24.58 2.06 3.48
C PHE A 507 -26.01 1.81 3.98
N TYR A 508 -26.22 0.68 4.66
CA TYR A 508 -27.46 0.48 5.41
C TYR A 508 -27.55 1.49 6.55
N SER A 509 -26.47 1.69 7.31
CA SER A 509 -26.45 2.68 8.38
C SER A 509 -25.09 3.36 8.52
N ILE A 510 -25.13 4.67 8.78
CA ILE A 510 -23.97 5.50 9.11
C ILE A 510 -24.14 6.02 10.54
N HIS A 511 -23.15 5.76 11.39
CA HIS A 511 -23.10 6.21 12.77
C HIS A 511 -21.84 7.03 13.02
N VAL A 512 -22.02 8.31 13.33
CA VAL A 512 -20.95 9.24 13.69
C VAL A 512 -21.03 9.52 15.19
N ALA A 513 -20.22 8.84 15.99
CA ALA A 513 -20.24 8.99 17.45
C ALA A 513 -19.67 10.35 17.93
N PRO A 514 -19.84 10.72 19.21
CA PRO A 514 -19.33 11.98 19.74
C PRO A 514 -17.80 12.08 19.58
N GLY A 515 -17.33 13.23 19.09
CA GLY A 515 -15.92 13.48 18.81
C GLY A 515 -15.37 12.84 17.53
N SER A 516 -16.20 12.13 16.75
CA SER A 516 -15.88 11.71 15.38
C SER A 516 -16.30 12.77 14.36
N VAL A 517 -15.58 12.84 13.24
CA VAL A 517 -15.75 13.88 12.22
C VAL A 517 -15.83 13.28 10.82
N LEU A 518 -16.85 13.68 10.05
CA LEU A 518 -16.88 13.53 8.59
C LEU A 518 -16.71 14.91 7.97
N ARG A 519 -15.69 15.08 7.12
CA ARG A 519 -15.35 16.40 6.59
C ARG A 519 -15.09 16.39 5.09
N GLY A 520 -15.61 17.39 4.40
CA GLY A 520 -15.15 17.77 3.08
C GLY A 520 -15.57 19.20 2.74
N PRO A 521 -14.65 20.13 2.43
CA PRO A 521 -13.24 19.91 2.08
C PRO A 521 -12.30 19.84 3.30
N VAL A 522 -11.01 19.52 3.06
CA VAL A 522 -9.96 19.49 4.09
C VAL A 522 -9.70 20.90 4.66
N GLU A 523 -9.54 21.04 5.97
CA GLU A 523 -9.47 22.34 6.69
C GLU A 523 -8.23 23.18 6.31
N ASN A 524 -7.10 22.53 6.02
CA ASN A 524 -5.86 23.16 5.56
C ASN A 524 -5.59 22.83 4.08
N ALA A 525 -6.60 22.94 3.23
CA ALA A 525 -6.40 22.79 1.79
C ALA A 525 -5.32 23.79 1.31
N THR A 526 -4.20 23.27 0.79
CA THR A 526 -3.20 24.08 0.09
C THR A 526 -3.84 24.68 -1.17
N SER A 527 -3.18 25.68 -1.79
CA SER A 527 -3.62 26.26 -3.07
C SER A 527 -3.83 25.24 -4.20
N ASP A 528 -3.34 24.01 -4.01
CA ASP A 528 -3.24 22.95 -5.00
C ASP A 528 -4.36 21.89 -4.84
N ALA A 529 -5.19 22.00 -3.79
CA ALA A 529 -6.32 21.09 -3.58
C ALA A 529 -7.44 21.36 -4.61
N ILE A 530 -8.01 20.29 -5.19
CA ILE A 530 -9.10 20.36 -6.18
C ILE A 530 -10.29 21.14 -5.59
N THR A 531 -10.39 22.43 -5.91
CA THR A 531 -11.42 23.28 -5.33
C THR A 531 -12.76 22.98 -6.00
N PRO A 532 -13.85 22.82 -5.23
CA PRO A 532 -15.19 22.68 -5.81
C PRO A 532 -15.52 23.89 -6.68
N ARG A 533 -16.01 23.68 -7.90
CA ARG A 533 -16.48 24.79 -8.73
C ARG A 533 -17.81 25.28 -8.17
N LEU A 534 -17.79 26.48 -7.61
CA LEU A 534 -18.98 27.19 -7.17
C LEU A 534 -19.56 27.90 -8.38
N HIS A 535 -20.78 27.53 -8.76
CA HIS A 535 -21.47 28.08 -9.93
C HIS A 535 -22.09 29.47 -9.68
N CYS A 536 -21.37 30.34 -8.97
CA CYS A 536 -21.88 31.61 -8.46
C CYS A 536 -22.19 32.67 -9.54
N GLN A 537 -21.76 32.45 -10.77
CA GLN A 537 -21.92 33.39 -11.88
C GLN A 537 -22.88 32.87 -12.97
N LEU A 538 -23.53 31.72 -12.75
CA LEU A 538 -24.47 31.14 -13.72
C LEU A 538 -25.91 31.60 -13.44
N GLU A 539 -26.57 32.13 -14.47
CA GLU A 539 -28.00 32.52 -14.44
C GLU A 539 -28.92 31.29 -14.32
N GLU A 540 -28.49 30.12 -14.80
CA GLU A 540 -29.22 28.85 -14.72
C GLU A 540 -28.44 27.78 -13.95
N CYS A 541 -29.15 27.00 -13.12
CA CYS A 541 -28.53 25.95 -12.30
C CYS A 541 -28.14 24.78 -13.19
N PRO A 542 -26.93 24.22 -13.00
CA PRO A 542 -26.60 22.93 -13.56
C PRO A 542 -27.70 21.92 -13.21
N SER A 543 -28.19 21.22 -14.23
CA SER A 543 -29.25 20.24 -14.05
C SER A 543 -28.85 19.15 -13.06
N GLU A 544 -27.55 18.85 -12.92
CA GLU A 544 -27.02 17.88 -11.98
C GLU A 544 -27.12 18.31 -10.51
N LEU A 545 -27.30 19.61 -10.23
CA LEU A 545 -27.53 20.11 -8.88
C LEU A 545 -29.00 19.97 -8.45
N LEU A 546 -29.92 20.16 -9.41
CA LEU A 546 -31.37 20.02 -9.21
C LEU A 546 -31.84 18.56 -9.33
N HIS A 547 -31.18 17.79 -10.19
CA HIS A 547 -31.43 16.38 -10.48
C HIS A 547 -30.12 15.60 -10.39
N PRO A 548 -29.58 15.41 -9.18
CA PRO A 548 -28.37 14.63 -8.98
C PRO A 548 -28.54 13.22 -9.54
N PRO A 549 -27.49 12.64 -10.17
CA PRO A 549 -27.57 11.34 -10.81
C PRO A 549 -27.99 10.27 -9.80
N GLU A 550 -28.94 9.43 -10.20
CA GLU A 550 -29.50 8.38 -9.34
C GLU A 550 -28.45 7.40 -8.82
N ASP A 551 -27.35 7.25 -9.57
CA ASP A 551 -26.33 6.24 -9.37
C ASP A 551 -25.30 6.62 -8.30
N CYS A 552 -25.41 7.79 -7.67
CA CYS A 552 -24.51 8.24 -6.59
C CYS A 552 -23.01 8.22 -6.96
N ASN A 553 -22.69 8.24 -8.26
CA ASN A 553 -21.31 8.21 -8.73
C ASN A 553 -20.60 9.53 -8.42
N VAL A 554 -19.31 9.41 -8.08
CA VAL A 554 -18.42 10.55 -7.84
C VAL A 554 -18.13 11.23 -9.19
N ASN A 555 -18.86 12.29 -9.51
CA ASN A 555 -18.55 13.13 -10.66
C ASN A 555 -17.84 14.42 -10.18
N SER A 556 -16.63 14.65 -10.69
CA SER A 556 -15.82 15.83 -10.39
C SER A 556 -16.47 17.15 -10.84
N SER A 557 -17.53 17.11 -11.64
CA SER A 557 -18.31 18.29 -12.03
C SER A 557 -19.30 18.80 -10.96
N LEU A 558 -19.62 18.01 -9.92
CA LEU A 558 -20.60 18.39 -8.90
C LEU A 558 -20.01 19.37 -7.88
N SER A 559 -20.77 20.39 -7.46
CA SER A 559 -20.33 21.37 -6.45
C SER A 559 -20.34 20.84 -5.00
N PHE A 560 -20.79 19.60 -4.78
CA PHE A 560 -20.89 19.02 -3.44
C PHE A 560 -19.50 18.68 -2.90
N THR A 561 -19.23 19.15 -1.68
CA THR A 561 -17.99 18.84 -0.97
C THR A 561 -18.14 17.62 -0.08
N LEU A 562 -19.36 17.40 0.42
CA LEU A 562 -19.74 16.19 1.13
C LEU A 562 -21.10 15.70 0.61
N GLN A 563 -21.15 14.46 0.12
CA GLN A 563 -22.38 13.84 -0.36
C GLN A 563 -22.62 12.50 0.35
N ILE A 564 -23.82 12.32 0.91
CA ILE A 564 -24.28 11.05 1.48
C ILE A 564 -25.47 10.55 0.67
N CYS A 565 -25.35 9.38 0.06
CA CYS A 565 -26.26 8.92 -0.99
C CYS A 565 -26.73 7.47 -0.80
N ARG A 566 -28.03 7.21 -0.95
CA ARG A 566 -28.64 5.86 -0.77
C ARG A 566 -28.26 5.23 0.57
N VAL A 567 -28.72 5.85 1.66
CA VAL A 567 -28.50 5.36 3.03
C VAL A 567 -29.84 5.23 3.75
N GLU A 568 -30.08 4.13 4.44
CA GLU A 568 -31.34 3.99 5.20
C GLU A 568 -31.30 4.88 6.45
N ASP A 569 -30.35 4.65 7.37
CA ASP A 569 -30.31 5.34 8.66
C ASP A 569 -28.98 6.08 8.89
N ILE A 570 -29.05 7.39 9.11
CA ILE A 570 -27.89 8.25 9.45
C ILE A 570 -28.07 8.78 10.88
N THR A 571 -27.15 8.44 11.79
CA THR A 571 -27.11 8.96 13.16
C THR A 571 -25.86 9.80 13.36
N VAL A 572 -26.05 11.07 13.74
CA VAL A 572 -24.96 12.05 13.87
C VAL A 572 -24.90 12.57 15.30
N GLU A 573 -24.05 11.97 16.13
CA GLU A 573 -23.73 12.45 17.48
C GLU A 573 -22.42 13.26 17.54
N GLY A 574 -21.60 13.18 16.48
CA GLY A 574 -20.36 13.95 16.29
C GLY A 574 -20.55 15.13 15.32
N LEU A 575 -19.56 15.38 14.46
CA LEU A 575 -19.57 16.51 13.51
C LEU A 575 -19.60 16.01 12.06
N ILE A 576 -20.51 16.56 11.26
CA ILE A 576 -20.42 16.54 9.79
C ILE A 576 -20.16 17.96 9.34
N GLU A 577 -19.07 18.17 8.61
CA GLU A 577 -18.65 19.49 8.15
C GLU A 577 -18.42 19.48 6.64
N GLY A 578 -18.96 20.48 5.95
CA GLY A 578 -18.56 20.76 4.59
C GLY A 578 -18.96 22.14 4.12
N SER A 579 -18.66 22.46 2.87
CA SER A 579 -19.13 23.71 2.24
C SER A 579 -20.52 23.55 1.65
N VAL A 580 -20.73 22.44 0.94
CA VAL A 580 -22.05 22.03 0.47
C VAL A 580 -22.27 20.57 0.85
N VAL A 581 -23.20 20.36 1.78
CA VAL A 581 -23.54 19.02 2.30
C VAL A 581 -24.83 18.54 1.64
N HIS A 582 -24.75 17.42 0.92
CA HIS A 582 -25.87 16.88 0.16
C HIS A 582 -26.28 15.48 0.64
N PHE A 583 -27.53 15.36 1.10
CA PHE A 583 -28.16 14.08 1.45
C PHE A 583 -29.14 13.66 0.36
N HIS A 584 -28.82 12.58 -0.35
CA HIS A 584 -29.64 12.04 -1.44
C HIS A 584 -30.19 10.66 -1.10
N ARG A 585 -31.51 10.48 -1.18
CA ARG A 585 -32.16 9.17 -0.91
C ARG A 585 -31.81 8.63 0.48
N ALA A 586 -31.76 9.51 1.48
CA ALA A 586 -31.69 9.12 2.87
C ALA A 586 -33.11 8.83 3.40
N ARG A 587 -33.32 7.70 4.09
CA ARG A 587 -34.63 7.40 4.68
C ARG A 587 -34.81 8.11 6.02
N THR A 588 -33.82 8.07 6.90
CA THR A 588 -33.87 8.74 8.21
C THR A 588 -32.53 9.38 8.53
N ILE A 589 -32.57 10.65 8.96
CA ILE A 589 -31.43 11.37 9.50
C ILE A 589 -31.81 11.77 10.92
N TYR A 590 -31.03 11.32 11.89
CA TYR A 590 -31.22 11.59 13.30
C TYR A 590 -29.99 12.31 13.86
N VAL A 591 -30.20 13.54 14.31
CA VAL A 591 -29.17 14.39 14.91
C VAL A 591 -29.58 14.70 16.35
N PRO A 592 -29.06 13.95 17.36
CA PRO A 592 -29.26 14.30 18.76
C PRO A 592 -28.55 15.62 19.11
N SER A 593 -28.87 16.19 20.28
CA SER A 593 -28.31 17.48 20.74
C SER A 593 -26.79 17.51 20.89
N SER A 594 -26.12 16.36 20.90
CA SER A 594 -24.66 16.25 20.94
C SER A 594 -24.00 16.39 19.57
N GLY A 595 -24.74 16.16 18.49
CA GLY A 595 -24.21 16.21 17.13
C GLY A 595 -24.50 17.50 16.40
N THR A 596 -23.65 17.80 15.42
CA THR A 596 -23.71 19.02 14.63
C THR A 596 -23.48 18.70 13.15
N ILE A 597 -24.29 19.30 12.29
CA ILE A 597 -24.02 19.39 10.85
C ILE A 597 -23.74 20.86 10.55
N SER A 598 -22.57 21.15 9.97
CA SER A 598 -22.10 22.50 9.65
C SER A 598 -21.84 22.61 8.15
N ALA A 599 -22.48 23.58 7.50
CA ALA A 599 -22.24 23.93 6.11
C ALA A 599 -21.64 25.34 6.00
N SER A 600 -20.31 25.46 6.01
CA SER A 600 -19.62 26.75 6.05
C SER A 600 -18.45 26.87 5.08
N GLY A 601 -18.23 28.09 4.59
CA GLY A 601 -17.18 28.39 3.63
C GLY A 601 -17.61 28.01 2.20
N MET A 602 -17.26 28.87 1.24
CA MET A 602 -17.54 28.68 -0.20
C MET A 602 -18.99 28.91 -0.66
N GLY A 603 -19.75 29.79 0.01
CA GLY A 603 -20.96 30.38 -0.58
C GLY A 603 -20.67 31.41 -1.66
N CYS A 604 -21.69 31.81 -2.41
CA CYS A 604 -21.58 32.94 -3.33
C CYS A 604 -21.59 34.26 -2.54
N THR A 605 -20.59 35.10 -2.75
CA THR A 605 -20.52 36.45 -2.18
C THR A 605 -21.23 37.44 -3.09
N GLY A 606 -22.21 38.20 -2.55
CA GLY A 606 -22.88 39.28 -3.29
C GLY A 606 -24.15 38.85 -4.05
N GLY A 607 -25.20 38.47 -3.32
CA GLY A 607 -26.44 38.01 -3.95
C GLY A 607 -27.17 39.05 -4.81
N VAL A 608 -27.90 38.58 -5.83
CA VAL A 608 -28.41 39.36 -6.99
C VAL A 608 -29.60 40.29 -6.70
N VAL A 609 -30.14 40.40 -5.48
CA VAL A 609 -31.29 41.29 -5.18
C VAL A 609 -30.99 42.33 -4.09
N GLU A 610 -30.70 43.56 -4.51
CA GLU A 610 -30.72 44.77 -3.68
C GLU A 610 -32.18 45.23 -3.47
N VAL A 611 -32.76 44.99 -2.28
CA VAL A 611 -34.04 45.62 -1.90
C VAL A 611 -33.78 46.66 -0.83
N MET A 612 -33.93 47.94 -1.20
CA MET A 612 -33.89 49.05 -0.25
C MET A 612 -35.13 49.00 0.67
N PHE A 613 -34.91 48.68 1.95
CA PHE A 613 -35.86 49.03 3.02
C PHE A 613 -35.41 50.32 3.70
N SER A 614 -36.38 51.14 4.11
CA SER A 614 -36.18 52.45 4.73
C SER A 614 -35.56 52.43 6.14
N ASN A 615 -34.99 51.31 6.60
CA ASN A 615 -34.22 51.21 7.85
C ASN A 615 -33.31 49.96 7.88
N GLY A 616 -32.46 49.79 6.88
CA GLY A 616 -31.37 48.80 6.88
C GLY A 616 -31.29 47.98 5.59
N VAL A 617 -30.04 47.71 5.17
CA VAL A 617 -29.73 46.83 4.04
C VAL A 617 -29.89 45.38 4.52
N GLY A 618 -30.76 44.62 3.85
CA GLY A 618 -30.90 43.18 4.03
C GLY A 618 -30.88 42.49 2.68
N SER A 619 -29.95 41.56 2.49
CA SER A 619 -29.91 40.68 1.31
C SER A 619 -30.91 39.53 1.50
N VAL A 620 -31.75 39.30 0.50
CA VAL A 620 -32.61 38.11 0.42
C VAL A 620 -31.99 37.19 -0.63
N ALA A 621 -31.61 35.98 -0.21
CA ALA A 621 -31.11 34.93 -1.10
C ALA A 621 -32.27 34.38 -1.95
N GLY A 622 -32.13 34.39 -3.27
CA GLY A 622 -33.10 33.81 -4.20
C GLY A 622 -32.68 32.41 -4.62
N HIS A 623 -33.53 31.39 -4.40
CA HIS A 623 -33.23 30.00 -4.79
C HIS A 623 -34.32 29.41 -5.69
N GLY A 624 -33.92 29.00 -6.90
CA GLY A 624 -34.41 27.80 -7.59
C GLY A 624 -35.88 27.78 -8.03
N GLY A 625 -36.22 28.63 -8.99
CA GLY A 625 -37.35 28.46 -9.91
C GLY A 625 -36.86 28.62 -11.35
N LYS A 626 -37.72 28.39 -12.35
CA LYS A 626 -37.40 28.51 -13.79
C LYS A 626 -36.88 29.90 -14.24
N GLU A 627 -36.73 30.84 -13.32
CA GLU A 627 -36.35 32.25 -13.49
C GLU A 627 -35.47 32.78 -12.31
N LEU A 628 -34.82 31.94 -11.49
CA LEU A 628 -33.99 32.41 -10.34
C LEU A 628 -32.55 31.87 -10.38
N PRO A 629 -31.54 32.70 -10.01
CA PRO A 629 -30.11 32.35 -10.06
C PRO A 629 -29.70 31.31 -9.02
N CYS A 630 -28.52 30.72 -9.25
CA CYS A 630 -28.05 29.53 -8.56
C CYS A 630 -27.02 29.85 -7.48
N GLU A 631 -27.48 30.63 -6.52
CA GLU A 631 -26.66 31.02 -5.38
C GLU A 631 -26.82 30.01 -4.26
N LEU A 632 -26.04 28.91 -4.21
CA LEU A 632 -26.03 28.10 -2.99
C LEU A 632 -25.32 28.87 -1.86
N GLY A 633 -26.14 29.50 -1.02
CA GLY A 633 -25.72 30.31 0.12
C GLY A 633 -25.27 31.71 -0.30
N SER A 634 -25.97 32.75 0.21
CA SER A 634 -25.59 34.15 0.01
C SER A 634 -24.97 34.69 1.30
N GLY A 635 -23.76 35.27 1.18
CA GLY A 635 -23.11 36.00 2.27
C GLY A 635 -23.53 37.47 2.35
N SER A 636 -23.59 38.05 3.55
CA SER A 636 -23.75 39.50 3.73
C SER A 636 -22.38 40.18 3.83
N GLY A 637 -21.96 40.90 2.79
CA GLY A 637 -20.76 41.73 2.86
C GLY A 637 -20.34 42.33 1.52
N GLU A 638 -19.88 43.59 1.54
CA GLU A 638 -19.12 44.19 0.44
C GLU A 638 -17.70 43.59 0.39
N GLU A 639 -17.14 43.43 -0.82
CA GLU A 639 -15.86 42.78 -1.12
C GLU A 639 -14.63 43.32 -0.37
N MET A 640 -14.73 44.45 0.35
CA MET A 640 -13.58 45.16 0.94
C MET A 640 -13.51 45.18 2.48
N SER A 641 -14.29 44.37 3.19
CA SER A 641 -14.19 44.28 4.66
C SER A 641 -13.73 42.90 5.15
N ALA A 642 -12.82 42.87 6.12
CA ALA A 642 -12.26 41.66 6.76
C ALA A 642 -13.28 40.83 7.58
N GLY A 643 -14.58 41.06 7.37
CA GLY A 643 -15.70 40.39 8.05
C GLY A 643 -16.78 39.87 7.09
N SER A 644 -16.55 39.85 5.77
CA SER A 644 -17.47 39.24 4.81
C SER A 644 -17.48 37.72 4.98
N THR A 645 -18.66 37.13 5.23
CA THR A 645 -18.82 35.68 5.39
C THR A 645 -19.72 35.14 4.28
N ALA A 646 -19.23 34.17 3.53
CA ALA A 646 -20.02 33.42 2.54
C ALA A 646 -20.72 32.24 3.23
N GLY A 647 -22.05 32.12 3.10
CA GLY A 647 -22.82 31.03 3.70
C GLY A 647 -22.77 29.74 2.88
N GLY A 648 -22.64 28.57 3.50
CA GLY A 648 -22.75 27.29 2.80
C GLY A 648 -24.20 26.85 2.59
N GLY A 649 -24.40 25.62 2.09
CA GLY A 649 -25.74 25.07 1.83
C GLY A 649 -25.89 23.60 2.23
N ILE A 650 -27.02 23.26 2.86
CA ILE A 650 -27.43 21.87 3.10
C ILE A 650 -28.60 21.52 2.17
N ILE A 651 -28.43 20.50 1.33
CA ILE A 651 -29.47 20.01 0.42
C ILE A 651 -29.88 18.61 0.84
N GLY A 652 -31.17 18.37 1.08
CA GLY A 652 -31.68 17.06 1.47
C GLY A 652 -32.89 16.62 0.65
N SER A 653 -32.88 15.39 0.12
CA SER A 653 -34.08 14.72 -0.39
C SER A 653 -34.42 13.52 0.49
N VAL A 654 -35.48 13.67 1.30
CA VAL A 654 -35.89 12.71 2.34
C VAL A 654 -37.30 12.19 2.06
N ARG A 655 -37.54 10.89 2.26
CA ARG A 655 -38.90 10.32 2.27
C ARG A 655 -39.58 10.65 3.60
N ALA A 656 -40.31 11.76 3.60
CA ALA A 656 -41.36 12.17 4.55
C ALA A 656 -41.40 11.47 5.92
N ASP A 657 -40.79 12.10 6.93
CA ASP A 657 -41.30 12.22 8.31
C ASP A 657 -40.53 13.36 8.99
N VAL A 658 -41.11 14.56 9.11
CA VAL A 658 -40.43 15.80 9.52
C VAL A 658 -40.16 15.84 11.04
N LYS A 659 -39.25 15.00 11.51
CA LYS A 659 -38.50 15.12 12.78
C LYS A 659 -36.98 15.07 12.53
N VAL A 660 -36.55 15.51 11.35
CA VAL A 660 -35.28 15.10 10.72
C VAL A 660 -34.07 15.99 11.07
N PHE A 661 -34.28 17.21 11.58
CA PHE A 661 -33.18 18.14 11.80
C PHE A 661 -33.37 18.94 13.11
N THR A 662 -32.77 18.47 14.19
CA THR A 662 -32.61 19.22 15.46
C THR A 662 -31.11 19.39 15.70
N GLY A 663 -30.58 20.62 15.63
CA GLY A 663 -29.14 20.88 15.88
C GLY A 663 -28.34 21.48 14.73
N ILE A 664 -28.96 21.96 13.64
CA ILE A 664 -28.26 22.73 12.59
C ILE A 664 -27.90 24.12 13.14
N THR A 665 -26.66 24.55 12.97
CA THR A 665 -26.18 25.87 13.40
C THR A 665 -25.68 26.69 12.21
N ARG A 666 -26.21 27.91 12.02
CA ARG A 666 -25.73 28.94 11.05
C ARG A 666 -25.98 28.70 9.55
N ASP A 667 -26.88 27.78 9.17
CA ASP A 667 -27.04 27.38 7.76
C ASP A 667 -28.46 27.57 7.18
N GLN A 668 -28.55 27.58 5.85
CA GLN A 668 -29.81 27.42 5.09
C GLN A 668 -30.01 25.93 4.74
N LEU A 669 -31.11 25.35 5.23
CA LEU A 669 -31.51 23.98 4.89
C LEU A 669 -32.55 24.01 3.76
N VAL A 670 -32.23 23.35 2.64
CA VAL A 670 -33.13 23.14 1.50
C VAL A 670 -33.59 21.68 1.49
N VAL A 671 -34.86 21.43 1.82
CA VAL A 671 -35.45 20.08 1.74
C VAL A 671 -36.32 19.97 0.48
N MET A 672 -35.96 19.05 -0.42
CA MET A 672 -36.68 18.77 -1.66
C MET A 672 -37.45 17.45 -1.57
N ASN A 673 -38.79 17.50 -1.61
CA ASN A 673 -39.63 16.29 -1.74
C ASN A 673 -39.79 15.89 -3.23
N ARG A 674 -40.11 14.62 -3.51
CA ARG A 674 -40.39 14.08 -4.86
C ARG A 674 -41.45 14.85 -5.66
N SER A 675 -42.29 15.63 -4.99
CA SER A 675 -43.30 16.51 -5.60
C SER A 675 -42.78 17.91 -5.96
N GLY A 676 -41.47 18.17 -5.86
CA GLY A 676 -40.85 19.46 -6.22
C GLY A 676 -41.02 20.57 -5.18
N TRP A 677 -41.53 20.24 -3.98
CA TRP A 677 -41.70 21.22 -2.92
C TRP A 677 -40.38 21.43 -2.19
N VAL A 678 -39.95 22.70 -2.15
CA VAL A 678 -38.80 23.18 -1.40
C VAL A 678 -39.29 23.73 -0.07
N ALA A 679 -38.93 23.09 1.05
CA ALA A 679 -39.06 23.69 2.36
C ALA A 679 -37.70 24.30 2.75
N VAL A 680 -37.66 25.62 2.90
CA VAL A 680 -36.48 26.34 3.38
C VAL A 680 -36.65 26.58 4.87
N LEU A 681 -35.77 25.99 5.68
CA LEU A 681 -35.68 26.26 7.11
C LEU A 681 -34.43 27.11 7.36
N SER A 682 -34.62 28.37 7.76
CA SER A 682 -33.55 29.17 8.35
C SER A 682 -33.46 28.84 9.84
N SER A 683 -32.31 28.35 10.29
CA SER A 683 -32.08 28.17 11.71
C SER A 683 -31.81 29.53 12.36
N VAL A 684 -32.75 30.01 13.18
CA VAL A 684 -32.55 31.15 14.09
C VAL A 684 -32.48 30.60 15.52
N GLY A 685 -31.33 30.78 16.18
CA GLY A 685 -31.19 30.62 17.63
C GLY A 685 -29.73 30.54 18.06
N GLY A 686 -29.24 31.20 19.11
CA GLY A 686 -29.84 32.11 20.08
C GLY A 686 -28.85 32.38 21.23
N TYR A 687 -28.94 33.58 21.82
CA TYR A 687 -28.41 34.06 23.11
C TYR A 687 -26.91 33.95 23.45
N GLY A 688 -26.25 35.13 23.45
CA GLY A 688 -25.09 35.37 24.33
C GLY A 688 -23.98 36.28 23.80
N SER A 689 -24.26 37.51 23.38
CA SER A 689 -23.27 38.61 23.40
C SER A 689 -23.97 39.97 23.26
N PRO A 690 -23.63 40.99 24.08
CA PRO A 690 -24.32 42.27 24.07
C PRO A 690 -23.72 43.17 22.99
N LYS A 691 -24.44 43.34 21.88
CA LYS A 691 -24.65 44.60 21.12
C LYS A 691 -25.10 44.26 19.69
N GLY A 692 -26.35 44.60 19.37
CA GLY A 692 -26.81 44.81 17.99
C GLY A 692 -28.05 44.01 17.55
N GLY A 693 -29.24 44.56 17.83
CA GLY A 693 -30.38 44.63 16.89
C GLY A 693 -31.26 43.40 16.58
N GLY A 694 -32.49 43.40 17.11
CA GLY A 694 -33.71 43.13 16.30
C GLY A 694 -34.31 41.72 16.35
N GLY A 695 -35.53 41.56 16.87
CA GLY A 695 -36.19 40.27 17.04
C GLY A 695 -37.04 39.78 15.86
N GLY A 696 -37.66 38.61 16.02
CA GLY A 696 -38.65 38.03 15.11
C GLY A 696 -39.12 36.66 15.58
N VAL A 697 -40.38 36.56 16.01
CA VAL A 697 -41.07 35.30 16.35
C VAL A 697 -41.44 34.60 15.03
N VAL A 698 -41.14 33.31 14.87
CA VAL A 698 -41.76 32.51 13.80
C VAL A 698 -43.17 32.14 14.24
N GLU A 699 -44.12 32.98 13.82
CA GLU A 699 -45.54 32.65 13.80
C GLU A 699 -45.77 31.41 12.91
N ARG A 700 -46.76 30.61 13.28
CA ARG A 700 -47.23 29.44 12.54
C ARG A 700 -47.55 29.86 11.09
N VAL A 701 -46.66 29.60 10.13
CA VAL A 701 -46.93 29.85 8.70
C VAL A 701 -47.84 28.75 8.19
N SER A 702 -49.13 28.95 8.40
CA SER A 702 -50.18 28.33 7.59
C SER A 702 -50.27 29.12 6.28
N LEU A 703 -49.78 28.56 5.18
CA LEU A 703 -50.00 29.09 3.82
C LEU A 703 -50.59 27.99 2.92
N PRO A 704 -51.37 28.38 1.89
CA PRO A 704 -52.69 27.82 1.65
C PRO A 704 -52.68 26.53 0.84
N LEU A 705 -53.71 25.71 1.06
CA LEU A 705 -54.16 24.67 0.13
C LEU A 705 -54.49 25.32 -1.22
N VAL A 706 -53.54 25.31 -2.16
CA VAL A 706 -53.85 25.53 -3.57
C VAL A 706 -54.43 24.22 -4.10
N ARG A 707 -55.75 24.21 -4.27
CA ARG A 707 -56.45 23.18 -5.05
C ARG A 707 -55.89 23.20 -6.47
N HIS A 708 -55.22 22.13 -6.90
CA HIS A 708 -55.11 21.86 -8.33
C HIS A 708 -56.33 21.06 -8.79
N SER A 709 -57.10 21.72 -9.65
CA SER A 709 -58.09 21.17 -10.55
C SER A 709 -57.48 20.11 -11.47
N ASN A 710 -58.22 19.01 -11.64
CA ASN A 710 -58.17 18.00 -12.70
C ASN A 710 -57.19 18.26 -13.84
N TRP A 711 -56.28 17.32 -14.05
CA TRP A 711 -55.99 16.77 -15.38
C TRP A 711 -55.71 15.27 -15.22
N ASP A 712 -56.73 14.47 -15.51
CA ASP A 712 -56.59 13.10 -15.99
C ASP A 712 -55.83 13.14 -17.32
N VAL A 713 -54.78 12.30 -17.46
CA VAL A 713 -54.54 11.28 -18.51
C VAL A 713 -53.25 10.54 -18.17
#